data_AF-A0A2U1QR68-F1
#
_entry.id   AF-A0A2U1QR68-F1
#
_cell.length_a   1.000
_cell.length_b   1.000
_cell.length_c   1.000
_cell.angle_alpha   90.00
_cell.angle_beta   90.00
_cell.angle_gamma   90.00
#
_symmetry.space_group_name_H-M   'P 1'
#
loop_
_entity.id
_entity.type
_entity.pdbx_description
1 polymer ?
#
loop_
_entity_poly.entity_id
_entity_poly.type
_entity_poly.pdbx_seq_one_letter_code
_entity_poly.pdbx_strand_id
1 'polypeptide(L)'
;MEKENSAIIPKVISLPFRKTAKGKIYVQTMDFIDFLGFLNFYKAKINETFQYVRIKDNVVTIVDKSFMIQTCLDWLENNFENFSNQGFTIKEVTEAWVSRIRTLMDERTLYFMPLIEIKLQIDTEKESYFYFKNAAVKVDKEEITLINYEDLDGQVLEEQMINRDFEFPQQKLSALEIPFRKFISNISNRLNDRIEAFESVIGYLIHRFQNPSKSKAVILLDGAINELNIVSGGSGKSLFTKALSFIRIVCDISGKDFDSRNSFSFQRVTPQTNIVAINDIKEHQNFELFYGRITDGFTISQKYKKDIYIPFSRSPKMLITSNYLLKAPSGNSTERRRYEIEFSEHYGEHLTVFEDFGHYFFDDWDAEQWNAFSMYMMCCTQKYLNTGLIEANSVNLNERRLINDVGIELIEFLDEELLQAKKLHKKELFQNFIKGGYISNKYQPTQKSFTTRIKKYFEYKGINYIETPSNSKIYFEVLEEYSHVSYTTIRDVTVDYKTVDTANKMTRLATKLSEYFIKNPKDILVIDLETTGLDAHIDEIVCMSLTFKKHTGYNIIFSKHKTKIIDFIQPIIPFLENENIIKVLHNAKFDLKFLQLYEINIGKNIKDTMIMDYLLDPNRKTHGLKEISKLHLNYSQIGFEEMTKGESIREIPLEELTLYACEDTDQTFQLYHYINNKLNS
;
A
#
# COMPACT_ATOMS: atom_id res chain seq x y z
N MET A 1 -28.38 2.69 38.17
CA MET A 1 -27.62 3.49 39.14
C MET A 1 -27.68 4.91 38.66
N GLU A 2 -28.25 5.79 39.49
CA GLU A 2 -28.56 7.18 39.17
C GLU A 2 -27.30 7.96 38.74
N LYS A 3 -27.48 8.89 37.79
CA LYS A 3 -26.46 9.82 37.29
C LYS A 3 -25.97 10.75 38.43
N GLU A 4 -25.12 10.24 39.32
CA GLU A 4 -24.34 11.05 40.26
C GLU A 4 -23.15 11.68 39.51
N ASN A 5 -23.43 12.70 38.71
CA ASN A 5 -22.44 13.71 38.31
C ASN A 5 -23.08 15.09 38.05
N SER A 6 -24.28 15.33 38.59
CA SER A 6 -24.94 16.64 38.58
C SER A 6 -24.48 17.52 39.75
N ALA A 7 -23.20 17.46 40.12
CA ALA A 7 -22.67 18.22 41.23
C ALA A 7 -22.17 19.59 40.74
N ILE A 8 -22.82 20.64 41.27
CA ILE A 8 -22.40 22.05 41.29
C ILE A 8 -22.69 22.84 39.99
N ILE A 9 -23.95 23.04 39.64
CA ILE A 9 -24.33 24.16 38.75
C ILE A 9 -25.50 24.92 39.39
N PRO A 10 -25.33 26.19 39.76
CA PRO A 10 -26.46 27.03 40.12
C PRO A 10 -27.39 27.13 38.92
N LYS A 11 -28.57 26.51 38.99
CA LYS A 11 -29.65 26.68 37.98
C LYS A 11 -30.30 28.07 38.04
N VAL A 12 -29.82 28.97 38.91
CA VAL A 12 -30.41 30.28 39.15
C VAL A 12 -29.43 31.36 38.70
N ILE A 13 -29.90 32.26 37.83
CA ILE A 13 -29.15 33.40 37.32
C ILE A 13 -28.91 34.39 38.48
N SER A 14 -27.70 34.42 39.03
CA SER A 14 -27.22 35.58 39.78
C SER A 14 -26.52 36.51 38.79
N LEU A 15 -27.23 37.55 38.33
CA LEU A 15 -26.59 38.59 37.53
C LEU A 15 -25.43 39.18 38.33
N PRO A 16 -24.25 39.39 37.75
CA PRO A 16 -23.09 39.84 38.51
C PRO A 16 -23.10 41.34 38.85
N PHE A 17 -24.18 42.05 38.48
CA PHE A 17 -24.34 43.49 38.61
C PHE A 17 -25.13 43.88 39.86
N ARG A 18 -24.70 44.94 40.53
CA ARG A 18 -25.37 45.52 41.71
C ARG A 18 -25.42 47.04 41.59
N LYS A 19 -26.49 47.65 42.13
CA LYS A 19 -26.65 49.11 42.22
C LYS A 19 -26.30 49.57 43.63
N THR A 20 -25.40 50.55 43.74
CA THR A 20 -25.15 51.21 45.03
C THR A 20 -26.31 52.12 45.42
N ALA A 21 -26.39 52.51 46.71
CA ALA A 21 -27.34 53.51 47.19
C ALA A 21 -27.25 54.86 46.45
N LYS A 22 -26.11 55.17 45.82
CA LYS A 22 -25.87 56.37 45.00
C LYS A 22 -26.16 56.17 43.50
N GLY A 23 -26.74 55.03 43.12
CA GLY A 23 -27.11 54.74 41.73
C GLY A 23 -26.01 54.18 40.83
N LYS A 24 -24.74 54.15 41.27
CA LYS A 24 -23.61 53.57 40.49
C LYS A 24 -23.74 52.04 40.38
N ILE A 25 -23.58 51.50 39.17
CA ILE A 25 -23.50 50.07 38.91
C ILE A 25 -22.09 49.56 39.15
N TYR A 26 -21.95 48.38 39.75
CA TYR A 26 -20.68 47.67 39.86
C TYR A 26 -20.86 46.17 39.69
N VAL A 27 -19.78 45.49 39.31
CA VAL A 27 -19.71 44.02 39.19
C VAL A 27 -19.11 43.42 40.45
N GLN A 28 -19.80 42.48 41.10
CA GLN A 28 -19.24 41.77 42.26
C GLN A 28 -18.37 40.60 41.79
N THR A 29 -17.18 40.43 42.36
CA THR A 29 -16.19 39.47 41.85
C THR A 29 -16.66 38.02 41.93
N MET A 30 -17.21 37.58 43.07
CA MET A 30 -17.72 36.21 43.21
C MET A 30 -18.95 35.97 42.33
N ASP A 31 -19.86 36.93 42.24
CA ASP A 31 -21.03 36.83 41.38
C ASP A 31 -20.62 36.72 39.89
N PHE A 32 -19.50 37.35 39.49
CA PHE A 32 -18.92 37.17 38.15
C PHE A 32 -18.35 35.76 37.95
N ILE A 33 -17.71 35.16 38.96
CA ILE A 33 -17.27 33.76 38.90
C ILE A 33 -18.46 32.80 38.79
N ASP A 34 -19.52 33.03 39.55
CA ASP A 34 -20.77 32.26 39.45
C ASP A 34 -21.41 32.42 38.06
N PHE A 35 -21.36 33.64 37.51
CA PHE A 35 -21.85 33.92 36.17
C PHE A 35 -21.04 33.20 35.08
N LEU A 36 -19.71 33.10 35.21
CA LEU A 36 -18.90 32.26 34.32
C LEU A 36 -19.32 30.79 34.41
N GLY A 37 -19.56 30.27 35.62
CA GLY A 37 -20.09 28.92 35.83
C GLY A 37 -21.46 28.70 35.19
N PHE A 38 -22.35 29.70 35.28
CA PHE A 38 -23.65 29.69 34.59
C PHE A 38 -23.52 29.64 33.06
N LEU A 39 -22.50 30.30 32.49
CA LEU A 39 -22.16 30.20 31.07
C LEU A 39 -21.39 28.92 30.71
N ASN A 40 -21.30 27.99 31.66
CA ASN A 40 -20.61 26.71 31.60
C ASN A 40 -19.09 26.82 31.40
N PHE A 41 -18.47 27.88 31.92
CA PHE A 41 -17.01 27.99 31.99
C PHE A 41 -16.47 27.38 33.27
N TYR A 42 -15.44 26.55 33.13
CA TYR A 42 -14.78 25.84 34.22
C TYR A 42 -13.27 25.91 34.06
N LYS A 43 -12.57 25.56 35.14
CA LYS A 43 -11.17 25.18 35.08
C LYS A 43 -11.10 23.65 35.04
N ALA A 44 -10.25 23.08 34.19
CA ALA A 44 -10.07 21.64 34.10
C ALA A 44 -8.59 21.28 33.96
N LYS A 45 -8.20 20.11 34.47
CA LYS A 45 -6.86 19.55 34.25
C LYS A 45 -6.90 18.66 33.00
N ILE A 46 -6.27 19.11 31.92
CA ILE A 46 -6.15 18.38 30.64
C ILE A 46 -4.66 18.17 30.35
N ASN A 47 -4.26 16.91 30.12
CA ASN A 47 -2.88 16.52 29.81
C ASN A 47 -1.85 17.12 30.80
N GLU A 48 -2.10 16.96 32.10
CA GLU A 48 -1.26 17.50 33.19
C GLU A 48 -1.21 19.03 33.33
N THR A 49 -1.96 19.79 32.52
CA THR A 49 -2.02 21.25 32.58
C THR A 49 -3.41 21.74 32.95
N PHE A 50 -3.50 22.82 33.74
CA PHE A 50 -4.79 23.47 33.99
C PHE A 50 -5.14 24.39 32.83
N GLN A 51 -6.34 24.22 32.29
CA GLN A 51 -6.88 25.02 31.19
C GLN A 51 -8.27 25.53 31.55
N TYR A 52 -8.68 26.62 30.90
CA TYR A 52 -10.07 27.07 30.93
C TYR A 52 -10.84 26.32 29.87
N VAL A 53 -12.02 25.83 30.22
CA VAL A 53 -12.87 25.07 29.31
C VAL A 53 -14.29 25.60 29.38
N ARG A 54 -15.01 25.45 28.28
CA ARG A 54 -16.46 25.57 28.23
C ARG A 54 -17.05 24.20 27.96
N ILE A 55 -18.05 23.79 28.74
CA ILE A 55 -18.70 22.49 28.58
C ILE A 55 -20.15 22.69 28.15
N LYS A 56 -20.54 22.13 27.02
CA LYS A 56 -21.93 22.16 26.54
C LYS A 56 -22.28 20.78 26.00
N ASP A 57 -23.36 20.19 26.51
CA ASP A 57 -23.87 18.89 26.08
C ASP A 57 -22.76 17.82 26.03
N ASN A 58 -21.88 17.72 27.03
CA ASN A 58 -20.68 16.86 27.06
C ASN A 58 -19.55 17.18 26.06
N VAL A 59 -19.68 18.21 25.23
CA VAL A 59 -18.58 18.76 24.43
C VAL A 59 -17.76 19.73 25.27
N VAL A 60 -16.45 19.55 25.29
CA VAL A 60 -15.48 20.33 26.05
C VAL A 60 -14.63 21.14 25.07
N THR A 61 -14.85 22.45 25.06
CA THR A 61 -14.09 23.41 24.26
C THR A 61 -13.01 24.04 25.14
N ILE A 62 -11.74 23.95 24.76
CA ILE A 62 -10.66 24.67 25.44
C ILE A 62 -10.72 26.13 25.00
N VAL A 63 -10.77 27.06 25.96
CA VAL A 63 -11.00 28.48 25.69
C VAL A 63 -9.92 29.34 26.32
N ASP A 64 -9.73 30.54 25.76
CA ASP A 64 -8.92 31.58 26.37
C ASP A 64 -9.78 32.67 27.02
N LYS A 65 -9.10 33.62 27.68
CA LYS A 65 -9.76 34.74 28.35
C LYS A 65 -10.53 35.64 27.37
N SER A 66 -10.06 35.79 26.14
CA SER A 66 -10.72 36.63 25.13
C SER A 66 -12.06 36.03 24.73
N PHE A 67 -12.09 34.72 24.49
CA PHE A 67 -13.31 33.98 24.18
C PHE A 67 -14.34 34.06 25.31
N MET A 68 -13.89 33.93 26.56
CA MET A 68 -14.75 34.08 27.74
C MET A 68 -15.37 35.49 27.82
N ILE A 69 -14.57 36.54 27.57
CA ILE A 69 -15.06 37.93 27.54
C ILE A 69 -16.11 38.11 26.44
N GLN A 70 -15.82 37.65 25.22
CA GLN A 70 -16.75 37.79 24.09
C GLN A 70 -18.07 37.07 24.39
N THR A 71 -18.01 35.84 24.87
CA THR A 71 -19.21 35.05 25.24
C THR A 71 -20.05 35.77 26.30
N CYS A 72 -19.38 36.40 27.28
CA CYS A 72 -20.04 37.18 28.32
C CYS A 72 -20.77 38.42 27.76
N LEU A 73 -20.14 39.13 26.82
CA LEU A 73 -20.72 40.30 26.15
C LEU A 73 -21.88 39.89 25.24
N ASP A 74 -21.70 38.86 24.42
CA ASP A 74 -22.75 38.33 23.53
C ASP A 74 -23.97 37.89 24.35
N TRP A 75 -23.75 37.23 25.50
CA TRP A 75 -24.84 36.86 26.38
C TRP A 75 -25.58 38.10 26.90
N LEU A 76 -24.84 39.13 27.33
CA LEU A 76 -25.44 40.36 27.84
C LEU A 76 -26.30 41.05 26.79
N GLU A 77 -25.78 41.22 25.57
CA GLU A 77 -26.49 41.88 24.48
C GLU A 77 -27.78 41.15 24.11
N ASN A 78 -27.74 39.82 24.02
CA ASN A 78 -28.89 39.01 23.64
C ASN A 78 -29.93 38.82 24.75
N ASN A 79 -29.57 39.06 26.03
CA ASN A 79 -30.46 38.79 27.17
C ASN A 79 -30.83 40.05 27.96
N PHE A 80 -30.31 41.22 27.60
CA PHE A 80 -30.49 42.46 28.39
C PHE A 80 -31.97 42.80 28.65
N GLU A 81 -32.83 42.62 27.64
CA GLU A 81 -34.26 42.91 27.77
C GLU A 81 -34.92 42.14 28.91
N ASN A 82 -34.47 40.91 29.19
CA ASN A 82 -35.03 40.02 30.21
C ASN A 82 -34.83 40.54 31.65
N PHE A 83 -33.94 41.51 31.87
CA PHE A 83 -33.69 42.12 33.19
C PHE A 83 -33.62 43.65 33.16
N SER A 84 -34.03 44.28 32.05
CA SER A 84 -34.15 45.73 31.89
C SER A 84 -35.04 46.39 32.98
N ASN A 85 -36.03 45.66 33.50
CA ASN A 85 -36.92 46.08 34.59
C ASN A 85 -36.23 46.34 35.94
N GLN A 86 -34.94 45.99 36.08
CA GLN A 86 -34.16 46.22 37.30
C GLN A 86 -33.54 47.63 37.39
N GLY A 87 -33.87 48.53 36.46
CA GLY A 87 -33.51 49.95 36.52
C GLY A 87 -32.05 50.24 36.13
N PHE A 88 -31.53 49.48 35.16
CA PHE A 88 -30.23 49.63 34.52
C PHE A 88 -30.40 49.95 33.04
N THR A 89 -29.45 50.65 32.43
CA THR A 89 -29.31 50.69 30.96
C THR A 89 -28.17 49.79 30.50
N ILE A 90 -28.25 49.26 29.28
CA ILE A 90 -27.21 48.38 28.72
C ILE A 90 -25.84 49.07 28.72
N LYS A 91 -25.83 50.37 28.41
CA LYS A 91 -24.61 51.19 28.40
C LYS A 91 -23.95 51.28 29.77
N GLU A 92 -24.73 51.49 30.85
CA GLU A 92 -24.18 51.57 32.20
C GLU A 92 -23.63 50.22 32.67
N VAL A 93 -24.27 49.11 32.30
CA VAL A 93 -23.83 47.75 32.63
C VAL A 93 -22.53 47.41 31.88
N THR A 94 -22.49 47.67 30.58
CA THR A 94 -21.29 47.46 29.76
C THR A 94 -20.12 48.29 30.26
N GLU A 95 -20.32 49.57 30.60
CA GLU A 95 -19.27 50.44 31.15
C GLU A 95 -18.74 49.94 32.51
N ALA A 96 -19.64 49.50 33.40
CA ALA A 96 -19.28 48.92 34.69
C ALA A 96 -18.45 47.63 34.55
N TRP A 97 -18.68 46.87 33.48
CA TRP A 97 -17.94 45.66 33.18
C TRP A 97 -16.57 45.94 32.56
N VAL A 98 -16.53 46.76 31.49
CA VAL A 98 -15.30 47.15 30.79
C VAL A 98 -14.29 47.75 31.75
N SER A 99 -14.74 48.63 32.66
CA SER A 99 -13.88 49.27 33.66
C SER A 99 -13.23 48.29 34.65
N ARG A 100 -13.76 47.06 34.81
CA ARG A 100 -13.25 46.05 35.76
C ARG A 100 -12.75 44.77 35.10
N ILE A 101 -12.90 44.60 33.78
CA ILE A 101 -12.64 43.32 33.11
C ILE A 101 -11.22 42.81 33.32
N ARG A 102 -10.23 43.71 33.35
CA ARG A 102 -8.82 43.35 33.60
C ARG A 102 -8.62 42.68 34.96
N THR A 103 -9.32 43.14 35.99
CA THR A 103 -9.25 42.57 37.35
C THR A 103 -10.08 41.29 37.45
N LEU A 104 -11.24 41.26 36.79
CA LEU A 104 -12.12 40.09 36.79
C LEU A 104 -11.49 38.88 36.06
N MET A 105 -10.71 39.13 35.01
CA MET A 105 -10.02 38.10 34.22
C MET A 105 -8.56 37.86 34.66
N ASP A 106 -8.15 38.44 35.80
CA ASP A 106 -6.83 38.20 36.36
C ASP A 106 -6.73 36.78 36.96
N GLU A 107 -5.52 36.22 36.98
CA GLU A 107 -5.32 34.81 37.39
C GLU A 107 -5.71 34.55 38.85
N ARG A 108 -5.63 35.53 39.73
CA ARG A 108 -6.00 35.39 41.16
C ARG A 108 -7.51 35.34 41.30
N THR A 109 -8.24 36.11 40.48
CA THR A 109 -9.70 36.04 40.42
C THR A 109 -10.16 34.71 39.81
N LEU A 110 -9.63 34.34 38.65
CA LEU A 110 -10.01 33.11 37.96
C LEU A 110 -9.56 31.83 38.69
N TYR A 111 -8.65 31.94 39.68
CA TYR A 111 -8.31 30.83 40.58
C TYR A 111 -9.54 30.28 41.32
N PHE A 112 -10.55 31.12 41.59
CA PHE A 112 -11.78 30.73 42.28
C PHE A 112 -12.82 30.09 41.35
N MET A 113 -12.54 29.96 40.05
CA MET A 113 -13.42 29.21 39.15
C MET A 113 -13.55 27.75 39.60
N PRO A 114 -14.73 27.12 39.43
CA PRO A 114 -14.92 25.71 39.74
C PRO A 114 -13.94 24.84 38.95
N LEU A 115 -13.25 23.95 39.65
CA LEU A 115 -12.40 22.93 39.07
C LEU A 115 -13.25 21.68 38.78
N ILE A 116 -13.24 21.22 37.53
CA ILE A 116 -13.95 20.01 37.11
C ILE A 116 -12.97 18.97 36.57
N GLU A 117 -13.29 17.70 36.79
CA GLU A 117 -12.60 16.56 36.17
C GLU A 117 -13.25 16.23 34.82
N ILE A 118 -12.44 16.14 33.78
CA ILE A 118 -12.90 15.78 32.43
C ILE A 118 -12.78 14.28 32.24
N LYS A 119 -13.92 13.60 32.18
CA LYS A 119 -13.99 12.16 31.90
C LYS A 119 -14.17 11.95 30.40
N LEU A 120 -13.08 11.81 29.67
CA LEU A 120 -13.13 11.64 28.22
C LEU A 120 -13.79 10.33 27.81
N GLN A 121 -14.63 10.39 26.77
CA GLN A 121 -15.19 9.24 26.07
C GLN A 121 -14.08 8.57 25.24
N ILE A 122 -13.79 7.32 25.59
CA ILE A 122 -12.72 6.52 24.98
C ILE A 122 -13.32 5.33 24.22
N ASP A 123 -12.63 4.92 23.15
CA ASP A 123 -12.95 3.68 22.47
C ASP A 123 -12.57 2.49 23.37
N THR A 124 -13.34 1.41 23.28
CA THR A 124 -13.03 0.15 23.97
C THR A 124 -12.70 -0.93 22.94
N GLU A 125 -12.33 -2.13 23.38
CA GLU A 125 -12.12 -3.25 22.45
C GLU A 125 -13.36 -3.58 21.61
N LYS A 126 -14.56 -3.23 22.08
CA LYS A 126 -15.83 -3.63 21.46
C LYS A 126 -16.49 -2.54 20.63
N GLU A 127 -16.11 -1.28 20.84
CA GLU A 127 -16.81 -0.13 20.26
C GLU A 127 -15.87 1.06 20.03
N SER A 128 -16.24 1.89 19.07
CA SER A 128 -15.53 3.09 18.64
C SER A 128 -16.49 4.26 18.52
N TYR A 129 -16.04 5.47 18.88
CA TYR A 129 -16.84 6.69 18.78
C TYR A 129 -16.22 7.67 17.77
N PHE A 130 -17.07 8.25 16.91
CA PHE A 130 -16.75 9.29 15.94
C PHE A 130 -17.61 10.50 16.24
N TYR A 131 -17.04 11.70 16.18
CA TYR A 131 -17.70 12.90 16.70
C TYR A 131 -17.88 13.88 15.56
N PHE A 132 -19.11 14.10 15.10
CA PHE A 132 -19.47 15.07 14.05
C PHE A 132 -20.14 16.30 14.68
N LYS A 133 -20.17 17.43 13.99
CA LYS A 133 -20.73 18.68 14.55
C LYS A 133 -22.12 18.54 15.19
N ASN A 134 -23.00 17.78 14.55
CA ASN A 134 -24.38 17.57 14.98
C ASN A 134 -24.57 16.40 15.94
N ALA A 135 -23.69 15.39 15.95
CA ALA A 135 -23.88 14.18 16.74
C ALA A 135 -22.58 13.36 16.92
N ALA A 136 -22.55 12.54 17.97
CA ALA A 136 -21.62 11.44 18.05
C ALA A 136 -22.18 10.21 17.30
N VAL A 137 -21.31 9.38 16.75
CA VAL A 137 -21.66 8.09 16.14
C VAL A 137 -20.90 7.00 16.87
N LYS A 138 -21.63 6.05 17.44
CA LYS A 138 -21.08 4.83 18.02
C LYS A 138 -21.07 3.73 16.98
N VAL A 139 -19.96 3.00 16.90
CA VAL A 139 -19.79 1.83 16.05
C VAL A 139 -19.40 0.66 16.93
N ASP A 140 -20.19 -0.40 16.90
CA ASP A 140 -19.82 -1.70 17.46
C ASP A 140 -19.89 -2.80 16.39
N LYS A 141 -19.79 -4.06 16.81
CA LYS A 141 -19.79 -5.22 15.89
C LYS A 141 -21.10 -5.40 15.14
N GLU A 142 -22.21 -4.96 15.72
CA GLU A 142 -23.57 -5.24 15.27
C GLU A 142 -24.17 -4.02 14.56
N GLU A 143 -23.97 -2.82 15.11
CA GLU A 143 -24.63 -1.61 14.63
C GLU A 143 -23.75 -0.35 14.61
N ILE A 144 -24.25 0.65 13.87
CA ILE A 144 -23.73 2.01 13.80
C ILE A 144 -24.87 2.94 14.21
N THR A 145 -24.72 3.67 15.31
CA THR A 145 -25.82 4.45 15.94
C THR A 145 -25.44 5.91 16.18
N LEU A 146 -26.39 6.81 15.89
CA LEU A 146 -26.28 8.23 16.22
C LEU A 146 -26.62 8.45 17.70
N ILE A 147 -25.81 9.26 18.37
CA ILE A 147 -25.95 9.61 19.78
C ILE A 147 -25.87 11.13 19.90
N ASN A 148 -26.88 11.74 20.53
CA ASN A 148 -26.80 13.15 20.90
C ASN A 148 -25.71 13.34 21.95
N TYR A 149 -24.97 14.43 21.88
CA TYR A 149 -23.84 14.62 22.79
C TYR A 149 -24.25 14.62 24.27
N GLU A 150 -25.45 15.13 24.61
CA GLU A 150 -26.01 15.07 25.98
C GLU A 150 -26.21 13.64 26.53
N ASP A 151 -26.34 12.66 25.63
CA ASP A 151 -26.57 11.25 25.96
C ASP A 151 -25.28 10.43 26.04
N LEU A 152 -24.11 11.03 25.73
CA LEU A 152 -22.82 10.35 25.90
C LEU A 152 -22.52 10.08 27.39
N ASP A 153 -21.95 8.90 27.66
CA ASP A 153 -21.48 8.48 29.00
C ASP A 153 -20.23 9.25 29.48
N GLY A 154 -19.54 9.90 28.55
CA GLY A 154 -18.33 10.67 28.76
C GLY A 154 -18.29 11.92 27.89
N GLN A 155 -17.23 12.69 28.06
CA GLN A 155 -17.04 13.98 27.41
C GLN A 155 -16.12 13.87 26.19
N VAL A 156 -16.27 14.77 25.23
CA VAL A 156 -15.41 14.84 24.04
C VAL A 156 -14.73 16.20 23.99
N LEU A 157 -13.47 16.26 23.57
CA LEU A 157 -12.82 17.53 23.27
C LEU A 157 -13.28 18.02 21.89
N GLU A 158 -13.65 19.30 21.76
CA GLU A 158 -14.10 19.88 20.49
C GLU A 158 -13.09 19.67 19.36
N GLU A 159 -11.78 19.70 19.65
CA GLU A 159 -10.74 19.44 18.63
C GLU A 159 -10.77 18.03 18.03
N GLN A 160 -11.43 17.06 18.70
CA GLN A 160 -11.63 15.71 18.19
C GLN A 160 -12.85 15.58 17.28
N MET A 161 -13.63 16.66 17.15
CA MET A 161 -14.81 16.68 16.31
C MET A 161 -14.42 16.88 14.84
N ILE A 162 -15.05 16.09 13.97
CA ILE A 162 -15.01 16.23 12.53
C ILE A 162 -15.85 17.46 12.18
N ASN A 163 -15.24 18.41 11.46
CA ASN A 163 -15.81 19.74 11.17
C ASN A 163 -16.94 19.72 10.11
N ARG A 164 -17.85 18.76 10.18
CA ARG A 164 -19.04 18.60 9.31
C ARG A 164 -20.13 17.85 10.06
N ASP A 165 -21.36 18.02 9.62
CA ASP A 165 -22.48 17.23 10.09
C ASP A 165 -22.44 15.82 9.47
N PHE A 166 -23.09 14.86 10.13
CA PHE A 166 -23.29 13.52 9.59
C PHE A 166 -24.76 13.14 9.66
N GLU A 167 -25.24 12.58 8.56
CA GLU A 167 -26.54 11.93 8.47
C GLU A 167 -26.35 10.58 7.79
N PHE A 168 -27.19 9.60 8.15
CA PHE A 168 -27.18 8.33 7.43
C PHE A 168 -27.51 8.56 5.95
N PRO A 169 -26.74 7.97 5.03
CA PRO A 169 -27.07 8.05 3.61
C PRO A 169 -28.49 7.55 3.33
N GLN A 170 -29.21 8.25 2.44
CA GLN A 170 -30.61 7.92 2.13
C GLN A 170 -30.75 6.57 1.41
N GLN A 171 -29.72 6.17 0.67
CA GLN A 171 -29.68 4.89 -0.04
C GLN A 171 -28.86 3.86 0.73
N LYS A 172 -29.11 2.57 0.47
CA LYS A 172 -28.26 1.50 1.01
C LYS A 172 -26.83 1.68 0.52
N LEU A 173 -25.86 1.38 1.39
CA LEU A 173 -24.42 1.50 1.08
C LEU A 173 -24.00 0.72 -0.19
N SER A 174 -24.68 -0.40 -0.47
CA SER A 174 -24.44 -1.21 -1.68
C SER A 174 -24.85 -0.52 -2.98
N ALA A 175 -25.78 0.45 -2.92
CA ALA A 175 -26.29 1.20 -4.06
C ALA A 175 -25.60 2.57 -4.22
N LEU A 176 -24.88 3.03 -3.19
CA LEU A 176 -24.12 4.27 -3.25
C LEU A 176 -22.83 4.08 -4.03
N GLU A 177 -22.60 4.97 -4.99
CA GLU A 177 -21.29 5.10 -5.60
C GLU A 177 -20.39 5.87 -4.63
N ILE A 178 -19.42 5.15 -4.04
CA ILE A 178 -18.48 5.72 -3.05
C ILE A 178 -17.11 5.74 -3.72
N PRO A 179 -16.63 6.91 -4.21
CA PRO A 179 -15.36 6.99 -4.94
C PRO A 179 -14.20 6.38 -4.16
N PHE A 180 -14.16 6.60 -2.84
CA PHE A 180 -13.12 6.02 -1.99
C PHE A 180 -13.17 4.50 -1.89
N ARG A 181 -14.36 3.88 -1.88
CA ARG A 181 -14.47 2.41 -1.90
C ARG A 181 -13.95 1.83 -3.21
N LYS A 182 -14.25 2.48 -4.34
CA LYS A 182 -13.70 2.11 -5.65
C LYS A 182 -12.18 2.30 -5.69
N PHE A 183 -11.67 3.38 -5.10
CA PHE A 183 -10.22 3.59 -4.93
C PHE A 183 -9.57 2.45 -4.14
N ILE A 184 -10.15 2.04 -3.00
CA ILE A 184 -9.67 0.87 -2.23
C ILE A 184 -9.70 -0.41 -3.08
N SER A 185 -10.78 -0.64 -3.83
CA SER A 185 -10.87 -1.77 -4.76
C SER A 185 -9.76 -1.75 -5.81
N ASN A 186 -9.46 -0.58 -6.37
CA ASN A 186 -8.45 -0.41 -7.40
C ASN A 186 -7.04 -0.65 -6.85
N ILE A 187 -6.66 -0.04 -5.72
CA ILE A 187 -5.33 -0.27 -5.09
C ILE A 187 -5.14 -1.69 -4.55
N SER A 188 -6.22 -2.47 -4.44
CA SER A 188 -6.21 -3.87 -4.05
C SER A 188 -6.09 -4.84 -5.24
N ASN A 189 -5.89 -4.32 -6.45
CA ASN A 189 -5.99 -5.08 -7.71
C ASN A 189 -7.35 -5.78 -7.90
N ARG A 190 -8.41 -5.25 -7.26
CA ARG A 190 -9.78 -5.80 -7.27
C ARG A 190 -9.89 -7.25 -6.76
N LEU A 191 -8.92 -7.70 -5.98
CA LEU A 191 -8.95 -9.01 -5.32
C LEU A 191 -9.66 -8.89 -3.98
N ASN A 192 -10.69 -9.72 -3.75
CA ASN A 192 -11.55 -9.61 -2.56
C ASN A 192 -10.76 -9.75 -1.25
N ASP A 193 -9.85 -10.71 -1.14
CA ASP A 193 -9.02 -10.90 0.06
C ASP A 193 -8.17 -9.66 0.38
N ARG A 194 -7.61 -9.00 -0.64
CA ARG A 194 -6.88 -7.73 -0.48
C ARG A 194 -7.79 -6.56 -0.12
N ILE A 195 -8.98 -6.47 -0.73
CA ILE A 195 -9.96 -5.42 -0.39
C ILE A 195 -10.31 -5.54 1.09
N GLU A 196 -10.63 -6.74 1.56
CA GLU A 196 -10.95 -6.99 2.96
C GLU A 196 -9.77 -6.66 3.89
N ALA A 197 -8.54 -6.98 3.48
CA ALA A 197 -7.34 -6.58 4.21
C ALA A 197 -7.21 -5.06 4.33
N PHE A 198 -7.34 -4.30 3.24
CA PHE A 198 -7.31 -2.83 3.27
C PHE A 198 -8.44 -2.23 4.12
N GLU A 199 -9.66 -2.74 4.01
CA GLU A 199 -10.78 -2.31 4.86
C GLU A 199 -10.50 -2.59 6.34
N SER A 200 -9.92 -3.75 6.67
CA SER A 200 -9.52 -4.07 8.06
C SER A 200 -8.40 -3.15 8.57
N VAL A 201 -7.47 -2.75 7.70
CA VAL A 201 -6.41 -1.78 8.01
C VAL A 201 -6.99 -0.40 8.29
N ILE A 202 -7.92 0.07 7.47
CA ILE A 202 -8.63 1.34 7.71
C ILE A 202 -9.32 1.29 9.08
N GLY A 203 -10.10 0.24 9.33
CA GLY A 203 -10.79 0.05 10.60
C GLY A 203 -9.86 0.01 11.81
N TYR A 204 -8.75 -0.71 11.69
CA TYR A 204 -7.70 -0.75 12.72
C TYR A 204 -7.12 0.63 12.99
N LEU A 205 -6.76 1.40 11.96
CA LEU A 205 -6.11 2.70 12.11
C LEU A 205 -7.04 3.74 12.74
N ILE A 206 -8.34 3.71 12.43
CA ILE A 206 -9.31 4.70 12.95
C ILE A 206 -10.03 4.27 14.24
N HIS A 207 -9.84 3.04 14.70
CA HIS A 207 -10.25 2.60 16.04
C HIS A 207 -9.18 3.01 17.07
N ARG A 208 -9.50 3.84 18.07
CA ARG A 208 -8.46 4.41 18.96
C ARG A 208 -8.00 3.45 20.05
N PHE A 209 -8.68 2.33 20.25
CA PHE A 209 -8.29 1.35 21.27
C PHE A 209 -6.93 0.71 20.93
N GLN A 210 -6.05 0.67 21.92
CA GLN A 210 -4.74 0.03 21.81
C GLN A 210 -4.75 -1.28 22.61
N ASN A 211 -4.56 -2.40 21.92
CA ASN A 211 -4.44 -3.72 22.54
C ASN A 211 -2.94 -4.06 22.68
N PRO A 212 -2.38 -4.16 23.90
CA PRO A 212 -0.95 -4.39 24.11
C PRO A 212 -0.39 -5.62 23.38
N SER A 213 -1.22 -6.64 23.17
CA SER A 213 -0.81 -7.90 22.52
C SER A 213 -0.97 -7.90 21.01
N LYS A 214 -1.67 -6.92 20.44
CA LYS A 214 -2.04 -6.87 19.01
C LYS A 214 -1.65 -5.57 18.30
N SER A 215 -1.09 -4.58 19.00
CA SER A 215 -0.69 -3.31 18.39
C SER A 215 0.44 -3.49 17.38
N LYS A 216 0.17 -3.05 16.15
CA LYS A 216 1.07 -3.09 14.99
C LYS A 216 1.22 -1.71 14.37
N ALA A 217 2.40 -1.41 13.84
CA ALA A 217 2.55 -0.36 12.84
C ALA A 217 2.15 -0.93 11.48
N VAL A 218 1.32 -0.19 10.75
CA VAL A 218 0.92 -0.50 9.38
C VAL A 218 1.95 0.10 8.43
N ILE A 219 2.46 -0.69 7.52
CA ILE A 219 3.41 -0.28 6.49
C ILE A 219 2.75 -0.48 5.13
N LEU A 220 2.51 0.62 4.43
CA LEU A 220 2.02 0.65 3.05
C LEU A 220 3.23 0.61 2.11
N LEU A 221 3.32 -0.44 1.31
CA LEU A 221 4.40 -0.68 0.35
C LEU A 221 3.91 -0.43 -1.08
N ASP A 222 4.82 -0.07 -1.99
CA ASP A 222 4.49 -0.07 -3.43
C ASP A 222 4.43 -1.48 -4.01
N GLY A 223 3.54 -1.63 -4.98
CA GLY A 223 3.32 -2.88 -5.72
C GLY A 223 4.41 -3.26 -6.70
N ALA A 224 5.32 -2.34 -7.04
CA ALA A 224 6.36 -2.58 -8.04
C ALA A 224 7.60 -3.29 -7.46
N ILE A 225 8.01 -4.41 -8.07
CA ILE A 225 9.32 -5.02 -7.81
C ILE A 225 10.31 -4.17 -8.61
N ASN A 226 10.75 -3.05 -8.05
CA ASN A 226 11.72 -2.22 -8.78
C ASN A 226 13.13 -2.66 -8.45
N GLU A 227 13.61 -3.67 -9.18
CA GLU A 227 15.03 -4.09 -9.24
C GLU A 227 15.96 -2.93 -9.67
N LEU A 228 15.40 -1.86 -10.23
CA LEU A 228 16.12 -0.69 -10.73
C LEU A 228 16.04 0.57 -9.87
N ASN A 229 15.48 0.53 -8.65
CA ASN A 229 15.35 1.76 -7.82
C ASN A 229 14.60 2.91 -8.52
N ILE A 230 13.79 2.63 -9.54
CA ILE A 230 12.97 3.64 -10.20
C ILE A 230 11.78 3.92 -9.28
N VAL A 231 11.68 5.14 -8.77
CA VAL A 231 10.56 5.55 -7.92
C VAL A 231 9.37 5.85 -8.81
N SER A 232 8.43 4.90 -8.94
CA SER A 232 7.12 5.15 -9.52
C SER A 232 6.27 5.92 -8.51
N GLY A 233 6.35 7.25 -8.52
CA GLY A 233 5.45 8.09 -7.73
C GLY A 233 4.00 7.95 -8.19
N GLY A 234 3.04 8.20 -7.29
CA GLY A 234 1.63 8.31 -7.67
C GLY A 234 0.73 7.10 -7.39
N SER A 235 1.21 6.08 -6.66
CA SER A 235 0.40 4.89 -6.32
C SER A 235 -0.84 5.14 -5.45
N GLY A 236 -1.00 6.34 -4.89
CA GLY A 236 -2.16 6.74 -4.09
C GLY A 236 -1.98 6.60 -2.57
N LYS A 237 -0.79 6.21 -2.07
CA LYS A 237 -0.51 6.09 -0.62
C LYS A 237 -0.79 7.38 0.16
N SER A 238 -0.37 8.53 -0.36
CA SER A 238 -0.64 9.84 0.26
C SER A 238 -2.14 10.16 0.29
N LEU A 239 -2.90 9.71 -0.71
CA LEU A 239 -4.36 9.87 -0.74
C LEU A 239 -5.04 8.98 0.31
N PHE A 240 -4.55 7.76 0.51
CA PHE A 240 -5.00 6.87 1.59
C PHE A 240 -4.76 7.51 2.96
N THR A 241 -3.57 8.07 3.20
CA THR A 241 -3.28 8.81 4.45
C THR A 241 -4.18 10.04 4.60
N LYS A 242 -4.38 10.83 3.54
CA LYS A 242 -5.29 12.00 3.51
C LYS A 242 -6.73 11.59 3.86
N ALA A 243 -7.20 10.43 3.41
CA ALA A 243 -8.54 9.94 3.75
C ALA A 243 -8.73 9.74 5.25
N LEU A 244 -7.73 9.19 5.94
CA LEU A 244 -7.78 8.96 7.39
C LEU A 244 -7.88 10.28 8.17
N SER A 245 -7.26 11.36 7.67
CA SER A 245 -7.25 12.66 8.35
C SER A 245 -8.61 13.37 8.36
N PHE A 246 -9.54 12.95 7.49
CA PHE A 246 -10.93 13.44 7.52
C PHE A 246 -11.83 12.74 8.56
N ILE A 247 -11.31 11.71 9.23
CA ILE A 247 -12.05 10.94 10.25
C ILE A 247 -11.34 10.98 11.62
N ARG A 248 -10.01 11.08 11.64
CA ARG A 248 -9.19 11.09 12.85
C ARG A 248 -8.09 12.15 12.78
N ILE A 249 -7.57 12.55 13.93
CA ILE A 249 -6.43 13.47 14.01
C ILE A 249 -5.16 12.72 13.58
N VAL A 250 -4.69 13.00 12.36
CA VAL A 250 -3.46 12.44 11.79
C VAL A 250 -2.33 13.47 11.91
N CYS A 251 -1.19 13.06 12.46
CA CYS A 251 0.05 13.84 12.40
C CYS A 251 0.92 13.31 11.26
N ASP A 252 0.93 14.03 10.14
CA ASP A 252 1.80 13.75 9.00
C ASP A 252 3.24 14.19 9.24
N ILE A 253 4.18 13.28 9.01
CA ILE A 253 5.63 13.46 9.13
C ILE A 253 6.28 13.08 7.80
N SER A 254 7.10 13.99 7.25
CA SER A 254 7.90 13.73 6.06
C SER A 254 9.00 12.71 6.36
N GLY A 255 8.94 11.55 5.73
CA GLY A 255 9.95 10.50 5.78
C GLY A 255 11.27 10.88 5.12
N LYS A 256 11.26 11.86 4.20
CA LYS A 256 12.46 12.41 3.55
C LYS A 256 13.40 13.12 4.53
N ASP A 257 12.87 13.67 5.61
CA ASP A 257 13.67 14.35 6.65
C ASP A 257 13.66 13.59 7.99
N PHE A 258 13.03 12.41 8.00
CA PHE A 258 12.87 11.60 9.19
C PHE A 258 14.13 10.80 9.52
N ASP A 259 14.55 10.83 10.79
CA ASP A 259 15.56 9.93 11.36
C ASP A 259 15.00 9.31 12.64
N SER A 260 14.78 8.00 12.59
CA SER A 260 14.27 7.21 13.72
C SER A 260 15.09 7.32 15.01
N ARG A 261 16.37 7.71 14.92
CA ARG A 261 17.25 7.89 16.08
C ARG A 261 17.11 9.26 16.74
N ASN A 262 16.53 10.23 16.05
CA ASN A 262 16.37 11.58 16.55
C ASN A 262 15.09 11.68 17.39
N SER A 263 15.23 12.00 18.68
CA SER A 263 14.09 12.16 19.60
C SER A 263 13.12 13.26 19.18
N PHE A 264 13.58 14.28 18.44
CA PHE A 264 12.77 15.39 17.96
C PHE A 264 12.00 15.08 16.66
N SER A 265 12.19 13.93 16.04
CA SER A 265 11.49 13.58 14.79
C SER A 265 9.97 13.48 14.96
N PHE A 266 9.49 13.38 16.20
CA PHE A 266 8.07 13.36 16.53
C PHE A 266 7.57 14.62 17.24
N GLN A 267 8.32 15.73 17.19
CA GLN A 267 7.97 16.97 17.91
C GLN A 267 6.59 17.56 17.58
N ARG A 268 6.01 17.20 16.42
CA ARG A 268 4.68 17.64 15.95
C ARG A 268 3.52 16.81 16.52
N VAL A 269 3.80 15.64 17.07
CA VAL A 269 2.79 14.78 17.70
C VAL A 269 2.25 15.48 18.94
N THR A 270 0.94 15.41 19.14
CA THR A 270 0.24 15.95 20.30
C THR A 270 -0.47 14.83 21.07
N PRO A 271 -0.84 15.04 22.35
CA PRO A 271 -1.64 14.08 23.11
C PRO A 271 -2.97 13.66 22.46
N GLN A 272 -3.47 14.43 21.50
CA GLN A 272 -4.73 14.19 20.80
C GLN A 272 -4.54 13.52 19.43
N THR A 273 -3.29 13.41 18.95
CA THR A 273 -2.97 12.68 17.73
C THR A 273 -3.44 11.23 17.85
N ASN A 274 -4.24 10.77 16.91
CA ASN A 274 -4.72 9.38 16.87
C ASN A 274 -3.85 8.49 15.99
N ILE A 275 -3.30 9.06 14.91
CA ILE A 275 -2.47 8.35 13.95
C ILE A 275 -1.22 9.20 13.68
N VAL A 276 -0.05 8.59 13.76
CA VAL A 276 1.21 9.17 13.25
C VAL A 276 1.48 8.55 11.90
N ALA A 277 1.49 9.37 10.85
CA ALA A 277 1.76 8.94 9.49
C ALA A 277 3.15 9.40 9.05
N ILE A 278 4.07 8.47 8.81
CA ILE A 278 5.40 8.75 8.27
C ILE A 278 5.37 8.46 6.77
N ASN A 279 5.24 9.50 5.96
CA ASN A 279 5.07 9.38 4.52
C ASN A 279 6.43 9.36 3.79
N ASP A 280 6.61 8.51 2.79
CA ASP A 280 7.85 8.32 2.02
C ASP A 280 9.12 8.10 2.87
N ILE A 281 9.08 7.11 3.77
CA ILE A 281 10.24 6.77 4.60
C ILE A 281 11.40 6.22 3.76
N LYS A 282 12.64 6.60 4.12
CA LYS A 282 13.86 6.12 3.46
C LYS A 282 14.16 4.65 3.76
N GLU A 283 14.75 3.96 2.77
CA GLU A 283 15.12 2.54 2.80
C GLU A 283 15.96 2.12 4.02
N HIS A 284 16.89 2.97 4.48
CA HIS A 284 17.86 2.61 5.52
C HIS A 284 17.36 2.80 6.96
N GLN A 285 16.09 3.14 7.17
CA GLN A 285 15.54 3.29 8.52
C GLN A 285 15.35 1.91 9.18
N ASN A 286 15.79 1.79 10.44
CA ASN A 286 15.63 0.56 11.21
C ASN A 286 14.26 0.56 11.91
N PHE A 287 13.41 -0.41 11.55
CA PHE A 287 12.07 -0.55 12.11
C PHE A 287 12.07 -0.84 13.62
N GLU A 288 13.12 -1.45 14.16
CA GLU A 288 13.25 -1.78 15.59
C GLU A 288 13.14 -0.55 16.50
N LEU A 289 13.58 0.62 16.00
CA LEU A 289 13.54 1.88 16.73
C LEU A 289 12.10 2.41 16.97
N PHE A 290 11.10 1.81 16.34
CA PHE A 290 9.69 2.11 16.59
C PHE A 290 9.07 1.24 17.69
N TYR A 291 9.71 0.15 18.15
CA TYR A 291 9.06 -0.84 19.04
C TYR A 291 8.51 -0.24 20.31
N GLY A 292 9.30 0.55 21.04
CA GLY A 292 8.84 1.20 22.27
C GLY A 292 7.64 2.11 22.03
N ARG A 293 7.59 2.80 20.87
CA ARG A 293 6.47 3.68 20.49
C ARG A 293 5.21 2.91 20.09
N ILE A 294 5.38 1.67 19.62
CA ILE A 294 4.29 0.80 19.23
C ILE A 294 3.69 0.07 20.43
N THR A 295 4.48 -0.28 21.47
CA THR A 295 4.00 -1.12 22.59
C THR A 295 4.04 -0.51 23.99
N ASP A 296 4.86 0.50 24.24
CA ASP A 296 5.12 0.96 25.61
C ASP A 296 4.52 2.36 25.89
N GLY A 297 4.34 3.17 24.85
CA GLY A 297 3.81 4.51 24.93
C GLY A 297 4.63 5.49 24.08
N PHE A 298 4.22 6.75 24.06
CA PHE A 298 4.77 7.71 23.11
C PHE A 298 5.39 8.91 23.83
N THR A 299 6.73 9.00 23.79
CA THR A 299 7.47 10.17 24.30
C THR A 299 7.67 11.19 23.19
N ILE A 300 7.25 12.42 23.45
CA ILE A 300 7.39 13.57 22.56
C ILE A 300 8.44 14.51 23.14
N SER A 301 9.55 14.66 22.43
CA SER A 301 10.60 15.63 22.76
C SER A 301 10.50 16.88 21.89
N GLN A 302 10.51 18.04 22.54
CA GLN A 302 10.45 19.35 21.89
C GLN A 302 11.61 20.22 22.35
N LYS A 303 12.19 21.01 21.42
CA LYS A 303 13.33 21.87 21.76
C LYS A 303 12.94 22.87 22.84
N TYR A 304 13.78 22.97 23.88
CA TYR A 304 13.62 23.91 25.02
C TYR A 304 12.32 23.74 25.82
N LYS A 305 11.65 22.60 25.72
CA LYS A 305 10.42 22.27 26.46
C LYS A 305 10.60 20.94 27.20
N LYS A 306 9.76 20.70 28.21
CA LYS A 306 9.72 19.40 28.89
C LYS A 306 9.14 18.35 27.96
N ASP A 307 9.65 17.13 28.07
CA ASP A 307 9.09 15.99 27.36
C ASP A 307 7.64 15.73 27.81
N ILE A 308 6.81 15.33 26.85
CA ILE A 308 5.44 14.90 27.09
C ILE A 308 5.38 13.39 26.84
N TYR A 309 4.88 12.63 27.82
CA TYR A 309 4.67 11.20 27.67
C TYR A 309 3.18 10.91 27.52
N ILE A 310 2.83 10.24 26.43
CA ILE A 310 1.48 9.71 26.18
C ILE A 310 1.47 8.24 26.61
N PRO A 311 0.62 7.84 27.57
CA PRO A 311 0.47 6.43 27.95
C PRO A 311 0.09 5.54 26.76
N PHE A 312 0.51 4.28 26.77
CA PHE A 312 0.21 3.32 25.68
C PHE A 312 -1.29 3.25 25.32
N SER A 313 -2.17 3.23 26.32
CA SER A 313 -3.63 3.16 26.11
C SER A 313 -4.22 4.33 25.33
N ARG A 314 -3.48 5.44 25.22
CA ARG A 314 -3.86 6.64 24.45
C ARG A 314 -2.85 6.96 23.34
N SER A 315 -1.87 6.10 23.12
CA SER A 315 -0.82 6.36 22.15
C SER A 315 -1.35 6.22 20.72
N PRO A 316 -0.88 7.07 19.79
CA PRO A 316 -1.33 7.00 18.40
C PRO A 316 -0.94 5.68 17.74
N LYS A 317 -1.74 5.24 16.77
CA LYS A 317 -1.35 4.17 15.86
C LYS A 317 -0.34 4.70 14.84
N MET A 318 0.50 3.81 14.33
CA MET A 318 1.57 4.18 13.42
C MET A 318 1.24 3.68 12.01
N LEU A 319 1.24 4.60 11.06
CA LEU A 319 1.15 4.36 9.63
C LEU A 319 2.47 4.80 9.00
N ILE A 320 3.07 3.95 8.18
CA ILE A 320 4.31 4.24 7.48
C ILE A 320 4.08 3.93 6.01
N THR A 321 4.47 4.84 5.12
CA THR A 321 4.47 4.54 3.68
C THR A 321 5.91 4.42 3.22
N SER A 322 6.24 3.37 2.48
CA SER A 322 7.57 3.19 1.90
C SER A 322 7.47 2.67 0.47
N ASN A 323 8.56 2.85 -0.26
CA ASN A 323 8.80 2.22 -1.56
C ASN A 323 9.66 0.97 -1.41
N TYR A 324 10.17 0.71 -0.21
CA TYR A 324 11.12 -0.37 0.08
C TYR A 324 10.68 -1.14 1.32
N LEU A 325 11.15 -2.37 1.44
CA LEU A 325 11.03 -3.12 2.68
C LEU A 325 11.93 -2.48 3.74
N LEU A 326 11.34 -2.10 4.88
CA LEU A 326 12.09 -1.53 5.99
C LEU A 326 13.01 -2.57 6.62
N LYS A 327 14.25 -2.16 6.91
CA LYS A 327 15.21 -3.01 7.62
C LYS A 327 14.70 -3.32 9.01
N ALA A 328 14.62 -4.60 9.34
CA ALA A 328 14.25 -5.06 10.67
C ALA A 328 15.00 -6.37 10.98
N PRO A 329 15.35 -6.64 12.25
CA PRO A 329 15.87 -7.95 12.64
C PRO A 329 14.83 -9.04 12.38
N SER A 330 15.26 -10.21 11.90
CA SER A 330 14.39 -11.36 11.74
C SER A 330 13.96 -11.91 13.10
N GLY A 331 12.70 -12.33 13.22
CA GLY A 331 12.16 -13.01 14.40
C GLY A 331 10.80 -12.49 14.92
N ASN A 332 10.22 -13.27 15.84
CA ASN A 332 8.86 -13.07 16.37
C ASN A 332 8.59 -11.70 17.02
N SER A 333 9.62 -10.96 17.41
CA SER A 333 9.45 -9.61 17.99
C SER A 333 8.99 -8.59 16.94
N THR A 334 9.51 -8.72 15.72
CA THR A 334 9.23 -7.82 14.59
C THR A 334 7.84 -8.06 14.03
N GLU A 335 7.54 -9.31 13.68
CA GLU A 335 6.27 -9.70 13.02
C GLU A 335 5.03 -9.39 13.87
N ARG A 336 5.16 -9.41 15.21
CA ARG A 336 4.07 -9.06 16.12
C ARG A 336 3.76 -7.55 16.17
N ARG A 337 4.70 -6.70 15.77
CA ARG A 337 4.58 -5.22 15.80
C ARG A 337 4.45 -4.61 14.41
N ARG A 338 4.44 -5.43 13.37
CA ARG A 338 4.44 -5.01 11.98
C ARG A 338 3.26 -5.63 11.24
N TYR A 339 2.61 -4.82 10.42
CA TYR A 339 1.64 -5.27 9.43
C TYR A 339 2.00 -4.60 8.11
N GLU A 340 2.29 -5.39 7.08
CA GLU A 340 2.68 -4.90 5.75
C GLU A 340 1.55 -5.18 4.76
N ILE A 341 1.25 -4.21 3.92
CA ILE A 341 0.30 -4.37 2.82
C ILE A 341 0.78 -3.58 1.60
N GLU A 342 0.73 -4.23 0.44
CA GLU A 342 1.18 -3.66 -0.82
C GLU A 342 0.01 -2.94 -1.52
N PHE A 343 0.28 -1.79 -2.14
CA PHE A 343 -0.61 -1.16 -3.12
C PHE A 343 -0.41 -1.85 -4.48
N SER A 344 -1.44 -1.93 -5.31
CA SER A 344 -1.28 -2.34 -6.71
C SER A 344 -0.73 -1.20 -7.58
N GLU A 345 -0.22 -1.53 -8.76
CA GLU A 345 0.23 -0.57 -9.78
C GLU A 345 -0.92 0.09 -10.57
N HIS A 346 -2.16 0.02 -10.08
CA HIS A 346 -3.32 0.59 -10.76
C HIS A 346 -3.19 2.10 -11.01
N TYR A 347 -2.56 2.83 -10.09
CA TYR A 347 -2.27 4.25 -10.23
C TYR A 347 -0.77 4.49 -10.36
N GLY A 348 -0.38 5.43 -11.23
CA GLY A 348 1.02 5.74 -11.53
C GLY A 348 1.13 6.83 -12.59
N GLU A 349 2.18 6.76 -13.42
CA GLU A 349 2.44 7.76 -14.47
C GLU A 349 1.36 7.80 -15.56
N HIS A 350 0.76 6.66 -15.89
CA HIS A 350 -0.20 6.52 -16.99
C HIS A 350 -1.68 6.62 -16.60
N LEU A 351 -1.98 6.57 -15.31
CA LEU A 351 -3.33 6.73 -14.77
C LEU A 351 -3.25 7.30 -13.37
N THR A 352 -3.66 8.55 -13.22
CA THR A 352 -3.80 9.22 -11.93
C THR A 352 -5.20 8.99 -11.35
N VAL A 353 -5.34 9.18 -10.03
CA VAL A 353 -6.66 9.11 -9.38
C VAL A 353 -7.63 10.15 -9.96
N PHE A 354 -7.13 11.34 -10.31
CA PHE A 354 -7.98 12.36 -10.93
C PHE A 354 -8.51 11.90 -12.29
N GLU A 355 -7.68 11.28 -13.13
CA GLU A 355 -8.09 10.79 -14.45
C GLU A 355 -9.10 9.63 -14.38
N ASP A 356 -9.00 8.75 -13.37
CA ASP A 356 -9.94 7.62 -13.18
C ASP A 356 -11.34 8.07 -12.71
N PHE A 357 -11.41 9.12 -11.89
CA PHE A 357 -12.67 9.57 -11.30
C PHE A 357 -13.23 10.85 -11.91
N GLY A 358 -12.43 11.63 -12.63
CA GLY A 358 -12.81 12.90 -13.25
C GLY A 358 -13.03 14.06 -12.28
N HIS A 359 -12.69 13.90 -11.00
CA HIS A 359 -12.81 14.92 -9.97
C HIS A 359 -11.73 14.75 -8.88
N TYR A 360 -11.40 15.82 -8.16
CA TYR A 360 -10.49 15.75 -7.01
C TYR A 360 -11.20 15.11 -5.82
N PHE A 361 -10.53 14.14 -5.19
CA PHE A 361 -11.03 13.51 -3.98
C PHE A 361 -11.08 14.54 -2.85
N PHE A 362 -12.18 14.53 -2.09
CA PHE A 362 -12.43 15.36 -0.92
C PHE A 362 -12.66 16.85 -1.22
N ASP A 363 -12.04 17.40 -2.27
CA ASP A 363 -12.16 18.81 -2.61
C ASP A 363 -13.47 19.09 -3.38
N ASP A 364 -13.89 18.18 -4.27
CA ASP A 364 -15.10 18.33 -5.09
C ASP A 364 -16.33 17.62 -4.52
N TRP A 365 -16.23 17.06 -3.30
CA TRP A 365 -17.29 16.22 -2.74
C TRP A 365 -18.46 17.00 -2.15
N ASP A 366 -19.68 16.58 -2.49
CA ASP A 366 -20.90 17.08 -1.86
C ASP A 366 -21.19 16.41 -0.50
N ALA A 367 -22.25 16.87 0.17
CA ALA A 367 -22.64 16.36 1.48
C ALA A 367 -23.02 14.86 1.45
N GLU A 368 -23.64 14.37 0.36
CA GLU A 368 -24.02 12.96 0.23
C GLU A 368 -22.79 12.07 0.08
N GLN A 369 -21.83 12.48 -0.75
CA GLN A 369 -20.55 11.79 -0.92
C GLN A 369 -19.74 11.78 0.38
N TRP A 370 -19.72 12.89 1.13
CA TRP A 370 -19.09 12.96 2.44
C TRP A 370 -19.74 12.03 3.48
N ASN A 371 -21.08 11.95 3.50
CA ASN A 371 -21.81 11.03 4.37
C ASN A 371 -21.54 9.57 3.97
N ALA A 372 -21.56 9.26 2.68
CA ALA A 372 -21.27 7.92 2.16
C ALA A 372 -19.84 7.48 2.46
N PHE A 373 -18.85 8.38 2.29
CA PHE A 373 -17.47 8.14 2.70
C PHE A 373 -17.36 7.83 4.20
N SER A 374 -18.00 8.64 5.04
CA SER A 374 -17.96 8.45 6.51
C SER A 374 -18.56 7.11 6.91
N MET A 375 -19.71 6.77 6.31
CA MET A 375 -20.36 5.50 6.54
C MET A 375 -19.45 4.34 6.13
N TYR A 376 -18.79 4.43 4.96
CA TYR A 376 -17.83 3.42 4.53
C TYR A 376 -16.64 3.26 5.50
N MET A 377 -16.07 4.36 6.00
CA MET A 377 -15.00 4.33 7.00
C MET A 377 -15.46 3.69 8.33
N MET A 378 -16.68 4.01 8.78
CA MET A 378 -17.26 3.39 9.97
C MET A 378 -17.57 1.90 9.75
N CYS A 379 -18.02 1.48 8.57
CA CYS A 379 -18.16 0.08 8.20
C CYS A 379 -16.80 -0.66 8.19
N CYS A 380 -15.71 0.00 7.78
CA CYS A 380 -14.36 -0.57 7.90
C CYS A 380 -13.99 -0.81 9.37
N THR A 381 -14.38 0.08 10.28
CA THR A 381 -14.19 -0.09 11.74
C THR A 381 -15.00 -1.27 12.26
N GLN A 382 -16.28 -1.36 11.90
CA GLN A 382 -17.13 -2.49 12.25
C GLN A 382 -16.56 -3.81 11.72
N LYS A 383 -16.02 -3.83 10.49
CA LYS A 383 -15.30 -4.99 9.94
C LYS A 383 -14.10 -5.35 10.82
N TYR A 384 -13.23 -4.39 11.14
CA TYR A 384 -12.08 -4.63 12.01
C TYR A 384 -12.49 -5.17 13.40
N LEU A 385 -13.56 -4.65 14.02
CA LEU A 385 -14.06 -5.17 15.29
C LEU A 385 -14.45 -6.65 15.16
N ASN A 386 -15.08 -7.02 14.04
CA ASN A 386 -15.52 -8.40 13.77
C ASN A 386 -14.35 -9.35 13.45
N THR A 387 -13.42 -8.94 12.61
CA THR A 387 -12.40 -9.84 12.02
C THR A 387 -11.00 -9.66 12.59
N GLY A 388 -10.71 -8.53 13.24
CA GLY A 388 -9.34 -8.07 13.44
C GLY A 388 -8.68 -7.63 12.12
N LEU A 389 -7.34 -7.45 12.16
CA LEU A 389 -6.54 -7.25 10.95
C LEU A 389 -6.52 -8.55 10.14
N ILE A 390 -6.99 -8.49 8.89
CA ILE A 390 -7.02 -9.62 7.96
C ILE A 390 -5.66 -9.67 7.25
N GLU A 391 -5.02 -10.83 7.13
CA GLU A 391 -3.79 -10.96 6.34
C GLU A 391 -4.12 -11.01 4.84
N ALA A 392 -3.44 -10.20 4.03
CA ALA A 392 -3.52 -10.28 2.58
C ALA A 392 -2.53 -11.34 2.07
N ASN A 393 -2.94 -12.19 1.12
CA ASN A 393 -2.00 -13.00 0.36
C ASN A 393 -1.10 -12.08 -0.45
N SER A 394 0.11 -11.86 0.05
CA SER A 394 1.12 -11.14 -0.70
C SER A 394 1.56 -11.99 -1.88
N VAL A 395 1.27 -11.54 -3.10
CA VAL A 395 1.65 -12.29 -4.30
C VAL A 395 3.18 -12.43 -4.35
N ASN A 396 3.96 -11.45 -3.84
CA ASN A 396 5.42 -11.39 -3.96
C ASN A 396 6.21 -10.99 -2.67
N LEU A 397 5.61 -10.80 -1.48
CA LEU A 397 6.38 -10.29 -0.31
C LEU A 397 7.49 -11.24 0.14
N ASN A 398 7.24 -12.56 0.18
CA ASN A 398 8.25 -13.52 0.62
C ASN A 398 9.41 -13.61 -0.39
N GLU A 399 9.12 -13.55 -1.69
CA GLU A 399 10.13 -13.49 -2.74
C GLU A 399 10.93 -12.18 -2.69
N ARG A 400 10.27 -11.03 -2.49
CA ARG A 400 10.95 -9.74 -2.28
C ARG A 400 11.84 -9.72 -1.04
N ARG A 401 11.35 -10.29 0.07
CA ARG A 401 12.13 -10.41 1.31
C ARG A 401 13.35 -11.30 1.10
N LEU A 402 13.18 -12.43 0.40
CA LEU A 402 14.26 -13.31 0.00
C LEU A 402 15.28 -12.54 -0.86
N ILE A 403 14.86 -11.86 -1.92
CA ILE A 403 15.73 -11.07 -2.81
C ILE A 403 16.46 -9.96 -2.04
N ASN A 404 15.78 -9.20 -1.20
CA ASN A 404 16.39 -8.09 -0.44
C ASN A 404 17.40 -8.59 0.61
N ASP A 405 17.06 -9.68 1.31
CA ASP A 405 17.92 -10.21 2.38
C ASP A 405 19.11 -11.04 1.88
N VAL A 406 18.95 -11.71 0.74
CA VAL A 406 19.91 -12.68 0.20
C VAL A 406 20.66 -12.11 -1.02
N GLY A 407 19.94 -11.43 -1.93
CA GLY A 407 20.42 -11.01 -3.25
C GLY A 407 20.08 -12.05 -4.32
N ILE A 408 19.58 -11.60 -5.47
CA ILE A 408 19.13 -12.48 -6.57
C ILE A 408 20.23 -13.41 -7.07
N GLU A 409 21.45 -12.89 -7.16
CA GLU A 409 22.59 -13.65 -7.69
C GLU A 409 23.00 -14.78 -6.74
N LEU A 410 22.84 -14.57 -5.43
CA LEU A 410 23.07 -15.60 -4.42
C LEU A 410 21.94 -16.63 -4.37
N ILE A 411 20.70 -16.20 -4.63
CA ILE A 411 19.54 -17.10 -4.71
C ILE A 411 19.74 -18.08 -5.87
N GLU A 412 20.04 -17.57 -7.07
CA GLU A 412 20.29 -18.38 -8.26
C GLU A 412 21.45 -19.36 -8.03
N PHE A 413 22.57 -18.87 -7.51
CA PHE A 413 23.73 -19.71 -7.20
C PHE A 413 23.40 -20.83 -6.18
N LEU A 414 22.60 -20.54 -5.15
CA LEU A 414 22.21 -21.56 -4.15
C LEU A 414 21.17 -22.53 -4.69
N ASP A 415 20.22 -22.05 -5.50
CA ASP A 415 19.26 -22.90 -6.21
C ASP A 415 20.03 -23.90 -7.11
N GLU A 416 21.13 -23.49 -7.75
CA GLU A 416 22.01 -24.39 -8.53
C GLU A 416 22.86 -25.35 -7.67
N GLU A 417 23.54 -24.87 -6.64
CA GLU A 417 24.42 -25.70 -5.80
C GLU A 417 23.65 -26.78 -5.01
N LEU A 418 22.42 -26.47 -4.59
CA LEU A 418 21.55 -27.43 -3.90
C LEU A 418 21.01 -28.54 -4.81
N LEU A 419 21.01 -28.36 -6.14
CA LEU A 419 20.74 -29.45 -7.08
C LEU A 419 21.88 -30.48 -7.09
N GLN A 420 23.11 -30.05 -6.81
CA GLN A 420 24.31 -30.86 -6.99
C GLN A 420 24.76 -31.55 -5.69
N ALA A 421 24.54 -30.93 -4.53
CA ALA A 421 25.01 -31.48 -3.26
C ALA A 421 24.13 -31.10 -2.06
N LYS A 422 23.80 -32.10 -1.23
CA LYS A 422 23.15 -31.88 0.09
C LYS A 422 24.12 -31.38 1.16
N LYS A 423 25.44 -31.50 0.92
CA LYS A 423 26.50 -31.16 1.85
C LYS A 423 27.42 -30.10 1.26
N LEU A 424 27.19 -28.85 1.62
CA LEU A 424 27.85 -27.69 1.01
C LEU A 424 28.97 -27.17 1.91
N HIS A 425 30.22 -27.20 1.43
CA HIS A 425 31.35 -26.69 2.19
C HIS A 425 31.42 -25.16 2.10
N LYS A 426 31.32 -24.47 3.23
CA LYS A 426 31.15 -23.00 3.24
C LYS A 426 32.27 -22.21 2.55
N LYS A 427 33.52 -22.68 2.64
CA LYS A 427 34.65 -22.00 2.02
C LYS A 427 34.69 -22.22 0.51
N GLU A 428 34.34 -23.42 0.06
CA GLU A 428 34.29 -23.74 -1.38
C GLU A 428 33.10 -23.05 -2.01
N LEU A 429 31.93 -23.11 -1.37
CA LEU A 429 30.72 -22.42 -1.78
C LEU A 429 30.94 -20.91 -1.95
N PHE A 430 31.64 -20.27 -0.99
CA PHE A 430 32.01 -18.86 -1.12
C PHE A 430 32.98 -18.60 -2.29
N GLN A 431 33.97 -19.48 -2.50
CA GLN A 431 34.92 -19.33 -3.60
C GLN A 431 34.26 -19.54 -4.97
N ASN A 432 33.34 -20.49 -5.08
CA ASN A 432 32.57 -20.77 -6.30
C ASN A 432 31.69 -19.57 -6.64
N PHE A 433 30.96 -19.03 -5.65
CA PHE A 433 30.13 -17.85 -5.85
C PHE A 433 30.93 -16.64 -6.39
N ILE A 434 32.11 -16.37 -5.82
CA ILE A 434 32.96 -15.26 -6.27
C ILE A 434 33.57 -15.53 -7.67
N LYS A 435 33.88 -16.78 -8.00
CA LYS A 435 34.49 -17.15 -9.30
C LYS A 435 33.47 -17.31 -10.43
N GLY A 436 32.21 -17.64 -10.12
CA GLY A 436 31.18 -17.98 -11.09
C GLY A 436 30.66 -16.80 -11.92
N GLY A 437 31.15 -15.57 -11.70
CA GLY A 437 30.74 -14.40 -12.48
C GLY A 437 29.43 -13.77 -12.03
N TYR A 438 28.79 -14.30 -10.97
CA TYR A 438 27.54 -13.79 -10.39
C TYR A 438 27.67 -12.38 -9.78
N ILE A 439 28.88 -11.81 -9.61
CA ILE A 439 29.06 -10.49 -8.99
C ILE A 439 30.17 -9.68 -9.66
N SER A 440 29.92 -8.38 -9.83
CA SER A 440 30.94 -7.39 -10.21
C SER A 440 32.11 -7.33 -9.21
N ASN A 441 33.34 -7.21 -9.71
CA ASN A 441 34.58 -7.07 -8.91
C ASN A 441 34.57 -5.89 -7.91
N LYS A 442 33.62 -4.95 -8.02
CA LYS A 442 33.47 -3.83 -7.08
C LYS A 442 32.62 -4.15 -5.82
N TYR A 443 31.86 -5.26 -5.79
CA TYR A 443 30.85 -5.51 -4.74
C TYR A 443 30.87 -6.95 -4.19
N GLN A 444 32.01 -7.43 -3.69
CA GLN A 444 32.11 -8.78 -3.13
C GLN A 444 31.69 -8.83 -1.64
N PRO A 445 30.74 -9.71 -1.22
CA PRO A 445 30.37 -9.86 0.18
C PRO A 445 31.50 -10.49 1.00
N THR A 446 31.57 -10.18 2.30
CA THR A 446 32.46 -10.91 3.22
C THR A 446 31.96 -12.33 3.43
N GLN A 447 32.87 -13.28 3.70
CA GLN A 447 32.49 -14.68 3.97
C GLN A 447 31.48 -14.83 5.11
N LYS A 448 31.55 -13.94 6.12
CA LYS A 448 30.58 -13.89 7.23
C LYS A 448 29.20 -13.42 6.77
N SER A 449 29.14 -12.36 5.96
CA SER A 449 27.89 -11.85 5.37
C SER A 449 27.25 -12.90 4.46
N PHE A 450 28.04 -13.51 3.58
CA PHE A 450 27.63 -14.59 2.68
C PHE A 450 27.02 -15.78 3.45
N THR A 451 27.73 -16.26 4.48
CA THR A 451 27.21 -17.35 5.33
C THR A 451 25.89 -16.98 6.02
N THR A 452 25.73 -15.72 6.43
CA THR A 452 24.49 -15.24 7.06
C THR A 452 23.34 -15.22 6.05
N ARG A 453 23.60 -14.78 4.81
CA ARG A 453 22.61 -14.74 3.73
C ARG A 453 22.16 -16.14 3.28
N ILE A 454 23.07 -17.12 3.25
CA ILE A 454 22.69 -18.53 2.99
C ILE A 454 21.70 -19.06 4.03
N LYS A 455 21.91 -18.74 5.32
CA LYS A 455 20.98 -19.15 6.38
C LYS A 455 19.59 -18.54 6.18
N LYS A 456 19.55 -17.26 5.79
CA LYS A 456 18.28 -16.60 5.45
C LYS A 456 17.62 -17.26 4.24
N TYR A 457 18.37 -17.61 3.20
CA TYR A 457 17.86 -18.34 2.06
C TYR A 457 17.21 -19.67 2.49
N PHE A 458 17.88 -20.47 3.33
CA PHE A 458 17.30 -21.71 3.85
C PHE A 458 16.04 -21.46 4.68
N GLU A 459 16.04 -20.44 5.53
CA GLU A 459 14.87 -20.03 6.31
C GLU A 459 13.67 -19.66 5.42
N TYR A 460 13.89 -18.83 4.40
CA TYR A 460 12.83 -18.40 3.46
C TYR A 460 12.30 -19.52 2.58
N LYS A 461 13.15 -20.45 2.13
CA LYS A 461 12.76 -21.60 1.31
C LYS A 461 12.25 -22.78 2.16
N GLY A 462 12.24 -22.66 3.49
CA GLY A 462 11.80 -23.73 4.39
C GLY A 462 12.73 -24.95 4.41
N ILE A 463 14.02 -24.76 4.13
CA ILE A 463 15.02 -25.84 4.01
C ILE A 463 15.60 -26.16 5.38
N ASN A 464 15.36 -27.37 5.85
CA ASN A 464 15.95 -27.88 7.09
C ASN A 464 17.44 -28.22 6.90
N TYR A 465 18.33 -27.69 7.76
CA TYR A 465 19.78 -27.92 7.65
C TYR A 465 20.49 -28.05 9.01
N ILE A 466 21.64 -28.72 9.03
CA ILE A 466 22.59 -28.78 10.15
C ILE A 466 23.87 -28.03 9.78
N GLU A 467 24.43 -27.31 10.76
CA GLU A 467 25.71 -26.61 10.66
C GLU A 467 26.75 -27.29 11.55
N THR A 468 27.89 -27.71 10.98
CA THR A 468 28.98 -28.33 11.77
C THR A 468 29.87 -27.26 12.42
N PRO A 469 30.20 -27.36 13.73
CA PRO A 469 30.99 -26.34 14.43
C PRO A 469 32.50 -26.35 14.09
N SER A 470 33.15 -25.23 14.45
CA SER A 470 34.34 -24.61 13.82
C SER A 470 35.71 -25.28 13.94
N ASN A 471 35.80 -26.60 14.15
CA ASN A 471 37.11 -27.28 14.34
C ASN A 471 37.49 -28.27 13.22
N SER A 472 36.63 -28.51 12.23
CA SER A 472 36.99 -29.21 10.99
C SER A 472 36.00 -28.81 9.90
N LYS A 473 36.46 -28.73 8.65
CA LYS A 473 35.76 -28.34 7.40
C LYS A 473 34.26 -28.01 7.58
N ILE A 474 33.90 -26.73 7.45
CA ILE A 474 32.60 -26.21 7.88
C ILE A 474 31.55 -26.46 6.78
N TYR A 475 30.54 -27.29 7.04
CA TYR A 475 29.48 -27.61 6.08
C TYR A 475 28.10 -27.06 6.49
N PHE A 476 27.25 -26.83 5.50
CA PHE A 476 25.79 -26.92 5.62
C PHE A 476 25.35 -28.30 5.12
N GLU A 477 24.57 -29.02 5.92
CA GLU A 477 24.03 -30.34 5.54
C GLU A 477 22.51 -30.29 5.57
N VAL A 478 21.87 -30.39 4.40
CA VAL A 478 20.41 -30.32 4.24
C VAL A 478 19.77 -31.65 4.64
N LEU A 479 18.74 -31.59 5.48
CA LEU A 479 18.18 -32.75 6.20
C LEU A 479 17.09 -33.51 5.47
N GLU A 480 16.34 -32.86 4.58
CA GLU A 480 15.24 -33.48 3.82
C GLU A 480 15.55 -33.48 2.32
N GLU A 481 14.84 -34.32 1.54
CA GLU A 481 14.86 -34.21 0.09
C GLU A 481 14.29 -32.85 -0.30
N TYR A 482 15.18 -31.94 -0.67
CA TYR A 482 14.81 -30.74 -1.39
C TYR A 482 14.26 -31.16 -2.75
N SER A 483 12.94 -31.36 -2.83
CA SER A 483 12.25 -31.55 -4.10
C SER A 483 12.09 -30.19 -4.76
N HIS A 484 13.18 -29.69 -5.36
CA HIS A 484 13.01 -28.78 -6.48
C HIS A 484 12.79 -29.61 -7.74
N VAL A 485 11.71 -29.26 -8.43
CA VAL A 485 11.48 -29.73 -9.79
C VAL A 485 12.62 -29.16 -10.60
N SER A 486 13.59 -29.99 -10.96
CA SER A 486 14.65 -29.61 -11.91
C SER A 486 13.96 -29.36 -13.24
N TYR A 487 13.92 -28.09 -13.66
CA TYR A 487 13.45 -27.72 -14.98
C TYR A 487 14.54 -28.07 -15.99
N THR A 488 14.14 -28.61 -17.13
CA THR A 488 15.02 -28.73 -18.30
C THR A 488 15.23 -27.32 -18.88
N THR A 489 16.44 -26.99 -19.29
CA THR A 489 16.77 -25.72 -19.96
C THR A 489 17.33 -25.98 -21.35
N ILE A 490 17.61 -24.93 -22.12
CA ILE A 490 18.25 -25.06 -23.44
C ILE A 490 19.60 -25.75 -23.38
N ARG A 491 20.28 -25.70 -22.21
CA ARG A 491 21.60 -26.32 -22.00
C ARG A 491 21.50 -27.83 -21.85
N ASP A 492 20.31 -28.34 -21.53
CA ASP A 492 20.04 -29.76 -21.27
C ASP A 492 19.51 -30.50 -22.50
N VAL A 493 19.18 -29.77 -23.57
CA VAL A 493 18.59 -30.31 -24.80
C VAL A 493 19.48 -30.05 -26.02
N THR A 494 19.62 -31.06 -26.87
CA THR A 494 20.27 -30.87 -28.17
C THR A 494 19.27 -30.29 -29.17
N VAL A 495 19.56 -29.10 -29.69
CA VAL A 495 18.71 -28.37 -30.62
C VAL A 495 19.40 -28.12 -31.97
N ASP A 496 18.61 -27.99 -33.04
CA ASP A 496 19.06 -27.59 -34.38
C ASP A 496 18.43 -26.25 -34.77
N TYR A 497 18.90 -25.17 -34.15
CA TYR A 497 18.47 -23.80 -34.43
C TYR A 497 19.38 -23.13 -35.44
N LYS A 498 18.79 -22.42 -36.41
CA LYS A 498 19.55 -21.83 -37.52
C LYS A 498 19.15 -20.39 -37.81
N THR A 499 20.15 -19.53 -37.94
CA THR A 499 19.98 -18.15 -38.42
C THR A 499 19.80 -18.12 -39.94
N VAL A 500 18.82 -17.36 -40.43
CA VAL A 500 18.50 -17.13 -41.83
C VAL A 500 18.63 -15.64 -42.14
N ASP A 501 19.80 -15.25 -42.62
CA ASP A 501 20.26 -13.86 -42.83
C ASP A 501 20.68 -13.58 -44.29
N THR A 502 20.59 -14.59 -45.16
CA THR A 502 21.01 -14.51 -46.57
C THR A 502 20.00 -15.22 -47.46
N ALA A 503 19.89 -14.77 -48.72
CA ALA A 503 18.94 -15.33 -49.68
C ALA A 503 19.14 -16.85 -49.89
N ASN A 504 20.39 -17.33 -49.88
CA ASN A 504 20.68 -18.76 -49.97
C ASN A 504 20.15 -19.56 -48.77
N LYS A 505 20.25 -19.02 -47.55
CA LYS A 505 19.68 -19.66 -46.36
C LYS A 505 18.15 -19.62 -46.39
N MET A 506 17.55 -18.54 -46.90
CA MET A 506 16.10 -18.43 -47.09
C MET A 506 15.58 -19.47 -48.09
N THR A 507 16.24 -19.62 -49.24
CA THR A 507 15.88 -20.66 -50.23
C THR A 507 15.96 -22.06 -49.62
N ARG A 508 17.00 -22.35 -48.82
CA ARG A 508 17.12 -23.63 -48.10
C ARG A 508 15.99 -23.85 -47.10
N LEU A 509 15.58 -22.82 -46.36
CA LEU A 509 14.43 -22.87 -45.46
C LEU A 509 13.14 -23.17 -46.24
N ALA A 510 12.89 -22.46 -47.34
CA ALA A 510 11.72 -22.68 -48.18
C ALA A 510 11.67 -24.12 -48.75
N THR A 511 12.81 -24.67 -49.18
CA THR A 511 12.89 -26.09 -49.61
C THR A 511 12.52 -27.03 -48.47
N LYS A 512 13.02 -26.80 -47.25
CA LYS A 512 12.69 -27.64 -46.09
C LYS A 512 11.22 -27.56 -45.70
N LEU A 513 10.63 -26.37 -45.71
CA LEU A 513 9.20 -26.17 -45.47
C LEU A 513 8.38 -26.91 -46.53
N SER A 514 8.77 -26.81 -47.80
CA SER A 514 8.13 -27.54 -48.91
C SER A 514 8.17 -29.05 -48.69
N GLU A 515 9.36 -29.61 -48.46
CA GLU A 515 9.54 -31.05 -48.23
C GLU A 515 8.72 -31.57 -47.03
N TYR A 516 8.62 -30.76 -45.97
CA TYR A 516 7.88 -31.11 -44.77
C TYR A 516 6.36 -31.04 -44.98
N PHE A 517 5.84 -29.92 -45.49
CA PHE A 517 4.40 -29.71 -45.63
C PHE A 517 3.78 -30.44 -46.84
N ILE A 518 4.58 -30.88 -47.82
CA ILE A 518 4.11 -31.84 -48.84
C ILE A 518 3.72 -33.18 -48.17
N LYS A 519 4.50 -33.62 -47.18
CA LYS A 519 4.25 -34.88 -46.46
C LYS A 519 3.20 -34.69 -45.36
N ASN A 520 3.15 -33.51 -44.75
CA ASN A 520 2.30 -33.21 -43.59
C ASN A 520 1.45 -31.95 -43.84
N PRO A 521 0.50 -31.95 -44.79
CA PRO A 521 -0.17 -30.74 -45.27
C PRO A 521 -1.12 -30.07 -44.27
N LYS A 522 -1.38 -30.71 -43.13
CA LYS A 522 -2.26 -30.22 -42.04
C LYS A 522 -1.52 -30.03 -40.71
N ASP A 523 -0.20 -30.16 -40.72
CA ASP A 523 0.59 -29.96 -39.52
C ASP A 523 0.71 -28.48 -39.16
N ILE A 524 1.37 -28.20 -38.05
CA ILE A 524 1.51 -26.85 -37.52
C ILE A 524 2.81 -26.18 -37.98
N LEU A 525 2.74 -24.86 -38.16
CA LEU A 525 3.88 -23.96 -38.26
C LEU A 525 3.78 -22.95 -37.13
N VAL A 526 4.74 -22.97 -36.22
CA VAL A 526 4.84 -21.99 -35.14
C VAL A 526 5.59 -20.76 -35.64
N ILE A 527 5.08 -19.58 -35.29
CA ILE A 527 5.63 -18.28 -35.68
C ILE A 527 5.72 -17.41 -34.42
N ASP A 528 6.82 -16.67 -34.31
CA ASP A 528 7.00 -15.64 -33.29
C ASP A 528 7.84 -14.48 -33.87
N LEU A 529 7.61 -13.27 -33.36
CA LEU A 529 8.32 -12.06 -33.77
C LEU A 529 9.09 -11.43 -32.62
N GLU A 530 10.32 -11.05 -32.91
CA GLU A 530 11.09 -10.15 -32.05
C GLU A 530 11.06 -8.74 -32.62
N THR A 531 10.85 -7.75 -31.76
CA THR A 531 10.66 -6.35 -32.14
C THR A 531 11.53 -5.42 -31.30
N THR A 532 11.69 -4.16 -31.72
CA THR A 532 12.43 -3.16 -30.93
C THR A 532 11.71 -2.68 -29.67
N GLY A 533 10.42 -3.00 -29.55
CA GLY A 533 9.52 -2.59 -28.48
C GLY A 533 8.09 -3.10 -28.71
N LEU A 534 7.13 -2.63 -27.91
CA LEU A 534 5.79 -3.21 -27.83
C LEU A 534 4.74 -2.56 -28.73
N ASP A 535 5.01 -1.39 -29.32
CA ASP A 535 4.03 -0.63 -30.11
C ASP A 535 4.32 -0.73 -31.60
N ALA A 536 3.51 -1.52 -32.31
CA ALA A 536 3.66 -1.79 -33.74
C ALA A 536 3.63 -0.54 -34.64
N HIS A 537 3.13 0.60 -34.16
CA HIS A 537 3.14 1.85 -34.93
C HIS A 537 4.49 2.58 -34.94
N ILE A 538 5.33 2.34 -33.93
CA ILE A 538 6.62 3.01 -33.75
C ILE A 538 7.80 2.04 -33.76
N ASP A 539 7.59 0.80 -33.33
CA ASP A 539 8.60 -0.24 -33.24
C ASP A 539 8.70 -1.05 -34.54
N GLU A 540 9.88 -1.62 -34.75
CA GLU A 540 10.20 -2.38 -35.95
C GLU A 540 10.38 -3.87 -35.63
N ILE A 541 10.00 -4.74 -36.59
CA ILE A 541 10.35 -6.15 -36.52
C ILE A 541 11.87 -6.32 -36.72
N VAL A 542 12.49 -7.09 -35.85
CA VAL A 542 13.92 -7.42 -35.83
C VAL A 542 14.16 -8.78 -36.46
N CYS A 543 13.38 -9.79 -36.08
CA CYS A 543 13.41 -11.10 -36.71
C CYS A 543 12.08 -11.85 -36.56
N MET A 544 11.94 -12.92 -37.33
CA MET A 544 10.82 -13.87 -37.28
C MET A 544 11.38 -15.27 -37.08
N SER A 545 11.00 -15.96 -36.02
CA SER A 545 11.36 -17.35 -35.79
C SER A 545 10.26 -18.30 -36.25
N LEU A 546 10.66 -19.45 -36.80
CA LEU A 546 9.76 -20.49 -37.30
C LEU A 546 10.14 -21.86 -36.77
N THR A 547 9.16 -22.60 -36.26
CA THR A 547 9.32 -23.99 -35.81
C THR A 547 8.19 -24.88 -36.33
N PHE A 548 8.53 -25.98 -36.98
CA PHE A 548 7.58 -26.98 -37.49
C PHE A 548 7.95 -28.41 -37.05
N LYS A 549 8.95 -28.54 -36.18
CA LYS A 549 9.38 -29.82 -35.60
C LYS A 549 10.10 -29.56 -34.29
N LYS A 550 9.76 -30.33 -33.26
CA LYS A 550 10.38 -30.28 -31.93
C LYS A 550 11.92 -30.27 -31.99
N HIS A 551 12.54 -29.42 -31.20
CA HIS A 551 13.99 -29.17 -31.10
C HIS A 551 14.65 -28.63 -32.37
N THR A 552 13.88 -28.01 -33.26
CA THR A 552 14.40 -27.33 -34.46
C THR A 552 13.78 -25.96 -34.58
N GLY A 553 14.50 -25.00 -35.16
CA GLY A 553 14.02 -23.63 -35.28
C GLY A 553 14.82 -22.86 -36.32
N TYR A 554 14.17 -21.88 -36.96
CA TYR A 554 14.79 -21.03 -37.95
C TYR A 554 14.51 -19.57 -37.63
N ASN A 555 15.53 -18.80 -37.26
CA ASN A 555 15.38 -17.37 -37.00
C ASN A 555 15.74 -16.54 -38.22
N ILE A 556 14.76 -15.85 -38.81
CA ILE A 556 14.90 -15.04 -40.01
C ILE A 556 15.20 -13.60 -39.62
N ILE A 557 16.41 -13.12 -39.94
CA ILE A 557 16.88 -11.81 -39.52
C ILE A 557 16.43 -10.74 -40.52
N PHE A 558 15.82 -9.67 -40.02
CA PHE A 558 15.32 -8.58 -40.85
C PHE A 558 16.21 -7.34 -40.80
N SER A 559 16.36 -6.72 -41.97
CA SER A 559 16.99 -5.40 -42.10
C SER A 559 16.00 -4.31 -41.67
N LYS A 560 16.51 -3.12 -41.32
CA LYS A 560 15.68 -1.95 -40.94
C LYS A 560 14.70 -1.46 -42.02
N HIS A 561 14.82 -1.90 -43.27
CA HIS A 561 13.99 -1.40 -44.37
C HIS A 561 12.83 -2.35 -44.68
N LYS A 562 11.59 -1.91 -44.44
CA LYS A 562 10.34 -2.64 -44.67
C LYS A 562 10.27 -3.33 -46.04
N THR A 563 10.58 -2.62 -47.13
CA THR A 563 10.52 -3.18 -48.49
C THR A 563 11.44 -4.39 -48.69
N LYS A 564 12.62 -4.36 -48.06
CA LYS A 564 13.59 -5.46 -48.11
C LYS A 564 13.13 -6.69 -47.34
N ILE A 565 12.22 -6.55 -46.37
CA ILE A 565 11.70 -7.67 -45.59
C ILE A 565 10.79 -8.53 -46.45
N ILE A 566 9.83 -7.92 -47.14
CA ILE A 566 8.88 -8.63 -48.01
C ILE A 566 9.65 -9.38 -49.11
N ASP A 567 10.57 -8.71 -49.79
CA ASP A 567 11.42 -9.32 -50.83
C ASP A 567 12.23 -10.50 -50.28
N PHE A 568 12.72 -10.38 -49.04
CA PHE A 568 13.54 -11.41 -48.40
C PHE A 568 12.71 -12.65 -48.02
N ILE A 569 11.49 -12.48 -47.50
CA ILE A 569 10.63 -13.59 -47.08
C ILE A 569 9.75 -14.16 -48.19
N GLN A 570 9.76 -13.58 -49.39
CA GLN A 570 8.96 -14.03 -50.52
C GLN A 570 8.97 -15.57 -50.74
N PRO A 571 10.10 -16.29 -50.59
CA PRO A 571 10.13 -17.74 -50.75
C PRO A 571 9.28 -18.53 -49.73
N ILE A 572 8.96 -17.94 -48.57
CA ILE A 572 8.20 -18.60 -47.49
C ILE A 572 6.76 -18.09 -47.35
N ILE A 573 6.40 -16.97 -48.00
CA ILE A 573 5.02 -16.43 -48.03
C ILE A 573 3.97 -17.51 -48.37
N PRO A 574 4.18 -18.42 -49.35
CA PRO A 574 3.19 -19.46 -49.64
C PRO A 574 2.84 -20.35 -48.45
N PHE A 575 3.75 -20.57 -47.49
CA PHE A 575 3.47 -21.38 -46.29
C PHE A 575 2.77 -20.54 -45.21
N LEU A 576 3.16 -19.27 -45.09
CA LEU A 576 2.53 -18.31 -44.18
C LEU A 576 1.06 -18.05 -44.57
N GLU A 577 0.73 -18.00 -45.86
CA GLU A 577 -0.64 -17.74 -46.33
C GLU A 577 -1.51 -19.01 -46.46
N ASN A 578 -0.91 -20.20 -46.60
CA ASN A 578 -1.65 -21.44 -46.87
C ASN A 578 -2.63 -21.82 -45.74
N GLU A 579 -3.93 -21.77 -46.02
CA GLU A 579 -4.98 -22.06 -45.02
C GLU A 579 -5.00 -23.52 -44.51
N ASN A 580 -4.37 -24.46 -45.22
CA ASN A 580 -4.27 -25.85 -44.77
C ASN A 580 -3.23 -26.04 -43.65
N ILE A 581 -2.23 -25.17 -43.59
CA ILE A 581 -1.21 -25.18 -42.54
C ILE A 581 -1.76 -24.40 -41.35
N ILE A 582 -1.80 -25.03 -40.18
CA ILE A 582 -2.22 -24.38 -38.94
C ILE A 582 -1.07 -23.50 -38.44
N LYS A 583 -1.35 -22.23 -38.14
CA LYS A 583 -0.35 -21.32 -37.58
C LYS A 583 -0.55 -21.26 -36.09
N VAL A 584 0.52 -21.51 -35.37
CA VAL A 584 0.50 -21.48 -33.91
C VAL A 584 1.38 -20.34 -33.45
N LEU A 585 0.85 -19.51 -32.56
CA LEU A 585 1.59 -18.42 -31.93
C LEU A 585 1.31 -18.42 -30.42
N HIS A 586 2.04 -17.62 -29.66
CA HIS A 586 1.73 -17.33 -28.27
C HIS A 586 1.39 -15.85 -28.16
N ASN A 587 0.19 -15.49 -27.70
CA ASN A 587 -0.31 -14.11 -27.75
C ASN A 587 -0.32 -13.54 -29.18
N ALA A 588 -0.93 -14.30 -30.11
CA ALA A 588 -0.95 -14.06 -31.55
C ALA A 588 -1.38 -12.63 -31.94
N LYS A 589 -2.21 -11.98 -31.11
CA LYS A 589 -2.64 -10.60 -31.30
C LYS A 589 -1.47 -9.63 -31.44
N PHE A 590 -0.34 -9.89 -30.76
CA PHE A 590 0.85 -9.06 -30.84
C PHE A 590 1.49 -9.17 -32.23
N ASP A 591 1.87 -10.38 -32.64
CA ASP A 591 2.54 -10.62 -33.92
C ASP A 591 1.69 -10.18 -35.11
N LEU A 592 0.39 -10.48 -35.07
CA LEU A 592 -0.52 -10.17 -36.17
C LEU A 592 -0.63 -8.66 -36.44
N LYS A 593 -0.48 -7.80 -35.42
CA LYS A 593 -0.46 -6.34 -35.62
C LYS A 593 0.76 -5.91 -36.42
N PHE A 594 1.94 -6.42 -36.06
CA PHE A 594 3.17 -6.15 -36.78
C PHE A 594 3.10 -6.69 -38.21
N LEU A 595 2.71 -7.96 -38.39
CA LEU A 595 2.60 -8.57 -39.73
C LEU A 595 1.63 -7.82 -40.64
N GLN A 596 0.49 -7.36 -40.11
CA GLN A 596 -0.46 -6.55 -40.87
C GLN A 596 0.14 -5.23 -41.34
N LEU A 597 0.88 -4.51 -40.48
CA LEU A 597 1.57 -3.28 -40.86
C LEU A 597 2.69 -3.53 -41.88
N TYR A 598 3.28 -4.72 -41.87
CA TYR A 598 4.28 -5.16 -42.85
C TYR A 598 3.69 -5.77 -44.12
N GLU A 599 2.36 -5.78 -44.26
CA GLU A 599 1.64 -6.35 -45.41
C GLU A 599 1.93 -7.85 -45.63
N ILE A 600 2.25 -8.54 -44.53
CA ILE A 600 2.48 -9.99 -44.51
C ILE A 600 1.19 -10.66 -44.05
N ASN A 601 0.51 -11.36 -44.95
CA ASN A 601 -0.71 -12.07 -44.58
C ASN A 601 -0.38 -13.43 -43.96
N ILE A 602 -1.11 -13.77 -42.89
CA ILE A 602 -1.10 -15.09 -42.30
C ILE A 602 -2.44 -15.77 -42.59
N GLY A 603 -2.39 -17.03 -43.02
CA GLY A 603 -3.57 -17.84 -43.28
C GLY A 603 -4.48 -17.94 -42.04
N LYS A 604 -5.80 -17.98 -42.24
CA LYS A 604 -6.81 -17.80 -41.18
C LYS A 604 -6.85 -18.90 -40.11
N ASN A 605 -6.22 -20.04 -40.35
CA ASN A 605 -6.21 -21.17 -39.43
C ASN A 605 -5.16 -20.96 -38.33
N ILE A 606 -5.47 -20.06 -37.39
CA ILE A 606 -4.56 -19.63 -36.31
C ILE A 606 -4.99 -20.26 -34.98
N LYS A 607 -4.00 -20.69 -34.20
CA LYS A 607 -4.13 -21.17 -32.83
C LYS A 607 -3.20 -20.36 -31.93
N ASP A 608 -3.72 -19.95 -30.78
CA ASP A 608 -2.96 -19.16 -29.80
C ASP A 608 -2.81 -19.99 -28.52
N THR A 609 -1.58 -20.38 -28.20
CA THR A 609 -1.30 -21.22 -27.02
C THR A 609 -1.64 -20.52 -25.70
N MET A 610 -1.59 -19.18 -25.64
CA MET A 610 -2.02 -18.41 -24.47
C MET A 610 -3.53 -18.59 -24.23
N ILE A 611 -4.33 -18.47 -25.29
CA ILE A 611 -5.79 -18.66 -25.21
C ILE A 611 -6.12 -20.13 -24.94
N MET A 612 -5.39 -21.06 -25.57
CA MET A 612 -5.60 -22.48 -25.34
C MET A 612 -5.31 -22.87 -23.89
N ASP A 613 -4.26 -22.33 -23.26
CA ASP A 613 -3.99 -22.55 -21.83
C ASP A 613 -5.05 -21.88 -20.93
N TYR A 614 -5.51 -20.68 -21.30
CA TYR A 614 -6.62 -20.02 -20.61
C TYR A 614 -7.89 -20.88 -20.58
N LEU A 615 -8.17 -21.60 -21.66
CA LEU A 615 -9.30 -22.54 -21.71
C LEU A 615 -9.11 -23.78 -20.83
N LEU A 616 -7.88 -24.16 -20.49
CA LEU A 616 -7.62 -25.23 -19.53
C LEU A 616 -7.87 -24.79 -18.09
N ASP A 617 -7.45 -23.58 -17.72
CA ASP A 617 -7.62 -23.04 -16.37
C ASP A 617 -7.69 -21.51 -16.37
N PRO A 618 -8.89 -20.90 -16.37
CA PRO A 618 -9.04 -19.45 -16.43
C PRO A 618 -8.64 -18.74 -15.12
N ASN A 619 -8.39 -19.48 -14.02
CA ASN A 619 -8.01 -18.90 -12.74
C ASN A 619 -6.49 -18.79 -12.56
N ARG A 620 -5.70 -19.18 -13.57
CA ARG A 620 -4.23 -19.10 -13.51
C ARG A 620 -3.80 -17.64 -13.43
N LYS A 621 -2.81 -17.36 -12.56
CA LYS A 621 -2.27 -16.01 -12.35
C LYS A 621 -1.70 -15.37 -13.62
N THR A 622 -1.12 -16.17 -14.51
CA THR A 622 -0.54 -15.73 -15.78
C THR A 622 -0.59 -16.87 -16.80
N HIS A 623 -0.75 -16.53 -18.07
CA HIS A 623 -0.67 -17.44 -19.20
C HIS A 623 0.54 -17.15 -20.09
N GLY A 624 1.52 -16.40 -19.59
CA GLY A 624 2.73 -16.07 -20.33
C GLY A 624 3.60 -17.30 -20.60
N LEU A 625 4.19 -17.35 -21.80
CA LEU A 625 4.92 -18.50 -22.34
C LEU A 625 5.86 -19.16 -21.34
N LYS A 626 6.73 -18.37 -20.70
CA LYS A 626 7.76 -18.86 -19.76
C LYS A 626 7.18 -19.61 -18.57
N GLU A 627 6.08 -19.09 -18.01
CA GLU A 627 5.44 -19.68 -16.84
C GLU A 627 4.67 -20.94 -17.19
N ILE A 628 3.98 -20.95 -18.34
CA ILE A 628 3.25 -22.14 -18.77
C ILE A 628 4.19 -23.24 -19.31
N SER A 629 5.36 -22.90 -19.85
CA SER A 629 6.43 -23.86 -20.19
C SER A 629 7.00 -24.54 -18.95
N LYS A 630 7.30 -23.78 -17.89
CA LYS A 630 7.74 -24.35 -16.61
C LYS A 630 6.68 -25.29 -16.05
N LEU A 631 5.43 -24.84 -16.03
CA LEU A 631 4.33 -25.62 -15.46
C LEU A 631 4.05 -26.92 -16.23
N HIS A 632 3.89 -26.85 -17.54
CA HIS A 632 3.35 -27.96 -18.33
C HIS A 632 4.43 -28.85 -18.93
N LEU A 633 5.58 -28.28 -19.27
CA LEU A 633 6.68 -28.99 -19.91
C LEU A 633 7.84 -29.26 -18.96
N ASN A 634 7.79 -28.73 -17.73
CA ASN A 634 8.92 -28.74 -16.81
C ASN A 634 10.19 -28.15 -17.47
N TYR A 635 10.02 -27.05 -18.21
CA TYR A 635 11.08 -26.41 -18.99
C TYR A 635 11.20 -24.91 -18.65
N SER A 636 12.42 -24.42 -18.40
CA SER A 636 12.70 -23.01 -18.13
C SER A 636 13.43 -22.37 -19.30
N GLN A 637 12.78 -21.37 -19.93
CA GLN A 637 13.28 -20.62 -21.08
C GLN A 637 14.22 -19.48 -20.67
N ILE A 638 15.04 -19.02 -21.62
CA ILE A 638 15.89 -17.84 -21.49
C ILE A 638 15.04 -16.57 -21.26
N GLY A 639 15.45 -15.71 -20.33
CA GLY A 639 14.84 -14.40 -20.08
C GLY A 639 15.11 -13.39 -21.21
N PHE A 640 14.17 -12.47 -21.49
CA PHE A 640 14.44 -11.38 -22.44
C PHE A 640 15.56 -10.48 -21.89
N GLU A 641 15.52 -10.17 -20.61
CA GLU A 641 16.56 -9.42 -19.90
C GLU A 641 17.88 -10.18 -19.79
N GLU A 642 17.82 -11.50 -19.55
CA GLU A 642 19.00 -12.37 -19.54
C GLU A 642 19.75 -12.32 -20.89
N MET A 643 18.98 -12.35 -21.99
CA MET A 643 19.50 -12.32 -23.35
C MET A 643 20.02 -10.93 -23.74
N THR A 644 19.27 -9.87 -23.42
CA THR A 644 19.64 -8.48 -23.79
C THR A 644 20.73 -7.89 -22.93
N LYS A 645 20.85 -8.29 -21.65
CA LYS A 645 21.80 -7.71 -20.68
C LYS A 645 21.69 -6.17 -20.60
N GLY A 646 20.51 -5.62 -20.90
CA GLY A 646 20.22 -4.19 -20.94
C GLY A 646 20.61 -3.47 -22.25
N GLU A 647 21.11 -4.19 -23.26
CA GLU A 647 21.42 -3.64 -24.59
C GLU A 647 20.20 -3.68 -25.53
N SER A 648 20.25 -2.93 -26.64
CA SER A 648 19.20 -3.00 -27.65
C SER A 648 19.17 -4.39 -28.28
N ILE A 649 17.99 -4.95 -28.55
CA ILE A 649 17.85 -6.24 -29.24
C ILE A 649 18.60 -6.32 -30.59
N ARG A 650 18.84 -5.17 -31.23
CA ARG A 650 19.60 -5.08 -32.49
C ARG A 650 21.11 -5.14 -32.29
N GLU A 651 21.60 -4.97 -31.07
CA GLU A 651 23.02 -4.99 -30.70
C GLU A 651 23.48 -6.38 -30.25
N ILE A 652 22.52 -7.29 -30.03
CA ILE A 652 22.75 -8.64 -29.53
C ILE A 652 23.42 -9.50 -30.61
N PRO A 653 24.42 -10.34 -30.24
CA PRO A 653 24.98 -11.33 -31.15
C PRO A 653 23.89 -12.20 -31.80
N LEU A 654 23.95 -12.38 -33.13
CA LEU A 654 22.94 -13.13 -33.88
C LEU A 654 22.73 -14.56 -33.37
N GLU A 655 23.77 -15.18 -32.82
CA GLU A 655 23.70 -16.51 -32.23
C GLU A 655 22.83 -16.52 -30.96
N GLU A 656 22.99 -15.54 -30.06
CA GLU A 656 22.18 -15.39 -28.85
C GLU A 656 20.72 -15.06 -29.20
N LEU A 657 20.50 -14.13 -30.14
CA LEU A 657 19.15 -13.80 -30.64
C LEU A 657 18.48 -15.01 -31.31
N THR A 658 19.23 -15.80 -32.07
CA THR A 658 18.71 -17.02 -32.71
C THR A 658 18.35 -18.07 -31.67
N LEU A 659 19.16 -18.23 -30.62
CA LEU A 659 18.90 -19.18 -29.55
C LEU A 659 17.58 -18.84 -28.83
N TYR A 660 17.40 -17.58 -28.45
CA TYR A 660 16.20 -17.07 -27.78
C TYR A 660 14.95 -17.21 -28.66
N ALA A 661 14.95 -16.63 -29.85
CA ALA A 661 13.77 -16.60 -30.71
C ALA A 661 13.33 -18.02 -31.18
N CYS A 662 14.30 -18.92 -31.42
CA CYS A 662 13.99 -20.31 -31.76
C CYS A 662 13.51 -21.11 -30.55
N GLU A 663 14.02 -20.82 -29.35
CA GLU A 663 13.52 -21.46 -28.13
C GLU A 663 12.04 -21.11 -27.89
N ASP A 664 11.64 -19.85 -28.05
CA ASP A 664 10.25 -19.43 -27.85
C ASP A 664 9.28 -20.15 -28.81
N THR A 665 9.66 -20.31 -30.08
CA THR A 665 8.85 -21.07 -31.05
C THR A 665 8.88 -22.58 -30.83
N ASP A 666 10.00 -23.17 -30.38
CA ASP A 666 10.05 -24.59 -30.05
C ASP A 666 9.25 -24.93 -28.79
N GLN A 667 9.32 -24.11 -27.74
CA GLN A 667 8.49 -24.30 -26.56
C GLN A 667 7.01 -24.09 -26.88
N THR A 668 6.68 -23.11 -27.72
CA THR A 668 5.30 -22.92 -28.22
C THR A 668 4.82 -24.14 -29.02
N PHE A 669 5.69 -24.76 -29.85
CA PHE A 669 5.39 -26.01 -30.57
C PHE A 669 5.03 -27.14 -29.59
N GLN A 670 5.86 -27.33 -28.56
CA GLN A 670 5.67 -28.38 -27.57
C GLN A 670 4.43 -28.14 -26.70
N LEU A 671 4.21 -26.91 -26.27
CA LEU A 671 3.01 -26.49 -25.53
C LEU A 671 1.75 -26.71 -26.33
N TYR A 672 1.74 -26.35 -27.61
CA TYR A 672 0.57 -26.60 -28.46
C TYR A 672 0.19 -28.08 -28.46
N HIS A 673 1.14 -28.98 -28.67
CA HIS A 673 0.84 -30.41 -28.66
C HIS A 673 0.38 -30.88 -27.27
N TYR A 674 0.99 -30.40 -26.19
CA TYR A 674 0.57 -30.71 -24.83
C TYR A 674 -0.87 -30.25 -24.56
N ILE A 675 -1.14 -28.97 -24.76
CA ILE A 675 -2.43 -28.34 -24.47
C ILE A 675 -3.52 -28.87 -25.41
N ASN A 676 -3.24 -29.03 -26.70
CA ASN A 676 -4.20 -29.59 -27.65
C ASN A 676 -4.58 -31.03 -27.27
N ASN A 677 -3.63 -31.83 -26.78
CA ASN A 677 -3.97 -33.16 -26.27
C ASN A 677 -4.87 -33.08 -25.03
N LYS A 678 -4.64 -32.12 -24.12
CA LYS A 678 -5.46 -31.90 -22.92
C LYS A 678 -6.86 -31.37 -23.22
N LEU A 679 -7.00 -30.50 -24.21
CA LEU A 679 -8.31 -29.94 -24.60
C LEU A 679 -9.18 -30.95 -25.36
N ASN A 680 -8.56 -31.95 -25.99
CA ASN A 680 -9.26 -33.00 -26.73
C ASN A 680 -9.37 -34.34 -25.96
N SER A 681 -8.85 -34.40 -24.73
CA SER A 681 -9.02 -35.51 -23.78
C SER A 681 -10.19 -35.23 -22.85
#